data_AF-L2GVJ3-F1
#
_entry.id   AF-L2GVJ3-F1
#
_cell.length_a   1.000
_cell.length_b   1.000
_cell.length_c   1.000
_cell.angle_alpha   90.00
_cell.angle_beta   90.00
_cell.angle_gamma   90.00
#
_symmetry.space_group_name_H-M   'P 1'
#
loop_
_entity.id
_entity.type
_entity.pdbx_description
1 polymer ?
#
loop_
_entity_poly.entity_id
_entity_poly.type
_entity_poly.pdbx_seq_one_letter_code
_entity_poly.pdbx_strand_id
1 'polypeptide(L)'
;MLFLLQKYAEKLLKYILVFQTIIDGLNEDYIVLDDLEDTGMVRYLNACEKDADKCILTCVMKNFERIYPLKGTSDQKKTLANGTSYYFSHVFGFKKLEYEPYYILIEKDKNIKYKVIKVPLHRPFFMKIMKLSQHHIPTFTTDEICTIITDILPYKDRAELLAHSICSHLQNNPDLVHELIGCVNNPESSHYSPQTRFLSSVVFNTNRTRDSFSDILSTRVGFKLVSQKDSDSVIYAYAGQKCPGKVFFFVSINRLTIKFLIKHLEMSYYSFKENQDALNSIFCKEPKELLESVKIYAINNEIDTVMPDLTSENQILSHKLSVITQSRFLLAGNIGSIGLQFAHFKKKFDFTCLNHLKMLNDIICWKCSLNFVKSIPEQINIEMYLSEDKTDNLFKETPSNIVNVSYSNCDISDCSKISGKIRSITIDCCPIDSNDVLSFGKNYENVTVKTRKPIKIEMNGYVGFEEVFLGDSKNSVFKFNKEPVTHRGVLELIDAKIMEMAMPITISENIHEATFECVQLLSDSTIVFPHTGQSIQISRSQGLFDLEAYIGFKQLFTYNMAVKVLPIQNSEISLSYILLRNIQLDQNIILPNNYEYVVLENVVVDENASVLLNKACKRLVISGCSGTFNISDAEYFENITICYSIYKDNDIRFVGSRVVNHLHLRNICGNVEVVKSQLKCFKQVKHLQFTFNYSDEADDIGSDVNLSTIFENIFGKSVNPVPEYLPSHEDCYLKTAYKKSEFAVNFILSEIFTENFIDSVTELELTSITITPNNYDLVNSLSNLAILKIRSASLTYNFFKCLPIDLRILDVSGSHIFYESAEHNTCNGRRNYSNNVKIASLSAKVLFQLPNIGLLLPSLMILKIQFDPMCKADYIVHDDVIQLEELFIECKEEMINLKSPTIEKQEFIAFVRLLSRRIDLRFLKYCTLVSEESSIVINPLTFEVLTAKTMCQPNDPDSIKICKEPK
;
A
#
# COMPACT_ATOMS: atom_id res chain seq x y z
N MET A 1 -6.42 -4.20 12.92
CA MET A 1 -6.98 -5.25 13.81
C MET A 1 -8.51 -5.31 13.83
N LEU A 2 -9.25 -4.19 13.95
CA LEU A 2 -10.72 -4.22 13.90
C LEU A 2 -11.26 -4.83 12.59
N PHE A 3 -10.56 -4.58 11.49
CA PHE A 3 -10.70 -5.29 10.20
C PHE A 3 -10.53 -6.81 10.29
N LEU A 4 -9.69 -7.35 11.18
CA LEU A 4 -9.49 -8.80 11.36
C LEU A 4 -10.65 -9.43 12.15
N LEU A 5 -11.13 -8.79 13.20
CA LEU A 5 -12.33 -9.23 13.93
C LEU A 5 -13.59 -9.08 13.08
N GLN A 6 -13.68 -8.00 12.31
CA GLN A 6 -14.70 -7.78 11.30
C GLN A 6 -14.62 -8.88 10.23
N LYS A 7 -13.47 -9.17 9.63
CA LYS A 7 -13.29 -10.35 8.75
C LYS A 7 -13.66 -11.66 9.45
N TYR A 8 -13.30 -11.87 10.71
CA TYR A 8 -13.62 -13.08 11.47
C TYR A 8 -15.13 -13.26 11.68
N ALA A 9 -15.84 -12.14 11.87
CA ALA A 9 -17.25 -12.10 12.19
C ALA A 9 -18.19 -11.97 10.96
N GLU A 10 -17.72 -11.30 9.92
CA GLU A 10 -18.39 -11.11 8.62
C GLU A 10 -18.26 -12.33 7.73
N LYS A 11 -17.20 -13.13 7.92
CA LYS A 11 -16.99 -14.32 7.12
C LYS A 11 -17.93 -15.42 7.56
N LEU A 12 -19.13 -15.30 7.00
CA LEU A 12 -19.94 -16.43 6.57
C LEU A 12 -19.17 -17.35 5.62
N LEU A 13 -17.95 -17.04 5.16
CA LEU A 13 -17.19 -17.88 4.25
C LEU A 13 -15.82 -18.24 4.83
N LYS A 14 -15.64 -19.49 5.25
CA LYS A 14 -14.33 -20.08 5.54
C LYS A 14 -13.85 -20.92 4.36
N TYR A 15 -12.54 -21.07 4.20
CA TYR A 15 -11.96 -21.91 3.16
C TYR A 15 -11.43 -23.21 3.76
N ILE A 16 -11.65 -24.32 3.08
CA ILE A 16 -11.07 -25.62 3.43
C ILE A 16 -10.15 -26.01 2.28
N LEU A 17 -8.85 -25.93 2.50
CA LEU A 17 -7.85 -26.38 1.55
C LEU A 17 -7.64 -27.88 1.74
N VAL A 18 -8.04 -28.69 0.77
CA VAL A 18 -7.88 -30.14 0.77
C VAL A 18 -6.67 -30.51 -0.08
N PHE A 19 -5.68 -31.14 0.54
CA PHE A 19 -4.38 -31.45 -0.06
C PHE A 19 -4.33 -32.88 -0.60
N GLN A 20 -3.38 -33.13 -1.51
CA GLN A 20 -3.14 -34.47 -2.03
C GLN A 20 -2.53 -35.37 -0.93
N THR A 21 -3.20 -36.49 -0.65
CA THR A 21 -2.72 -37.50 0.31
C THR A 21 -1.77 -38.49 -0.36
N ILE A 22 -0.75 -38.92 0.37
CA ILE A 22 0.25 -39.89 -0.12
C ILE A 22 -0.28 -41.33 0.00
N ILE A 23 -1.26 -41.56 0.88
CA ILE A 23 -1.80 -42.88 1.19
C ILE A 23 -3.22 -42.98 0.63
N ASP A 24 -3.43 -43.90 -0.31
CA ASP A 24 -4.75 -44.18 -0.88
C ASP A 24 -5.72 -44.64 0.22
N GLY A 25 -6.72 -43.79 0.50
CA GLY A 25 -7.99 -44.23 1.10
C GLY A 25 -8.24 -43.95 2.58
N LEU A 26 -7.32 -43.36 3.36
CA LEU A 26 -7.59 -43.09 4.77
C LEU A 26 -7.04 -41.71 5.22
N ASN A 27 -7.99 -40.77 5.36
CA ASN A 27 -7.87 -39.40 5.88
C ASN A 27 -7.36 -38.35 4.89
N GLU A 28 -8.26 -37.51 4.40
CA GLU A 28 -7.91 -36.29 3.66
C GLU A 28 -7.17 -35.31 4.57
N ASP A 29 -6.01 -34.85 4.11
CA ASP A 29 -5.26 -33.78 4.76
C ASP A 29 -5.88 -32.43 4.36
N TYR A 30 -6.29 -31.63 5.33
CA TYR A 30 -6.85 -30.32 5.04
C TYR A 30 -6.41 -29.24 6.05
N ILE A 31 -6.44 -27.99 5.58
CA ILE A 31 -6.26 -26.78 6.39
C ILE A 31 -7.54 -25.94 6.27
N VAL A 32 -8.11 -25.52 7.40
CA VAL A 32 -9.19 -24.53 7.41
C VAL A 32 -8.59 -23.14 7.53
N LEU A 33 -8.98 -22.23 6.65
CA LEU A 33 -8.54 -20.85 6.60
C LEU A 33 -9.71 -19.89 6.77
N ASP A 34 -9.47 -18.78 7.46
CA ASP A 34 -10.41 -17.66 7.44
C ASP A 34 -10.21 -16.82 6.16
N ASP A 35 -8.98 -16.58 5.72
CA ASP A 35 -8.66 -15.83 4.50
C ASP A 35 -7.65 -16.55 3.61
N LEU A 36 -7.85 -16.49 2.30
CA LEU A 36 -6.82 -16.89 1.35
C LEU A 36 -5.65 -15.90 1.35
N GLU A 37 -5.89 -14.61 1.64
CA GLU A 37 -4.85 -13.57 1.73
C GLU A 37 -3.77 -13.92 2.75
N ASP A 38 -4.16 -14.57 3.86
CA ASP A 38 -3.24 -14.94 4.93
C ASP A 38 -2.20 -15.98 4.49
N THR A 39 -2.41 -16.65 3.35
CA THR A 39 -1.44 -17.61 2.78
C THR A 39 -0.35 -16.92 1.95
N GLY A 40 -0.61 -15.69 1.50
CA GLY A 40 0.17 -15.01 0.47
C GLY A 40 0.13 -15.69 -0.90
N MET A 41 -0.75 -16.68 -1.12
CA MET A 41 -0.90 -17.46 -2.36
C MET A 41 -2.31 -17.34 -2.97
N VAL A 42 -2.92 -16.17 -2.87
CA VAL A 42 -4.32 -15.95 -3.25
C VAL A 42 -4.58 -16.26 -4.71
N ARG A 43 -3.70 -15.84 -5.62
CA ARG A 43 -3.90 -16.00 -7.06
C ARG A 43 -3.80 -17.47 -7.44
N TYR A 44 -2.83 -18.18 -6.88
CA TYR A 44 -2.68 -19.63 -7.04
C TYR A 44 -3.91 -20.39 -6.51
N LEU A 45 -4.38 -20.08 -5.29
CA LEU A 45 -5.53 -20.76 -4.69
C LEU A 45 -6.83 -20.47 -5.44
N ASN A 46 -7.03 -19.24 -5.91
CA ASN A 46 -8.17 -18.88 -6.77
C ASN A 46 -8.12 -19.61 -8.12
N ALA A 47 -6.93 -19.90 -8.65
CA ALA A 47 -6.80 -20.70 -9.86
C ALA A 47 -7.13 -22.17 -9.62
N CYS A 48 -6.63 -22.74 -8.51
CA CYS A 48 -6.99 -24.10 -8.08
C CYS A 48 -8.51 -24.26 -7.93
N GLU A 49 -9.19 -23.24 -7.42
CA GLU A 49 -10.64 -23.21 -7.30
C GLU A 49 -11.34 -23.23 -8.66
N LYS A 50 -10.94 -22.36 -9.60
CA LYS A 50 -11.51 -22.32 -10.96
C LYS A 50 -11.28 -23.61 -11.74
N ASP A 51 -10.15 -24.26 -11.54
CA ASP A 51 -9.83 -25.55 -12.18
C ASP A 51 -10.57 -26.72 -11.52
N ALA A 52 -10.92 -26.60 -10.23
CA ALA A 52 -11.79 -27.55 -9.57
C ALA A 52 -13.18 -27.59 -10.24
N ASP A 53 -13.72 -26.46 -10.71
CA ASP A 53 -15.00 -26.44 -11.43
C ASP A 53 -14.96 -27.22 -12.77
N LYS A 54 -13.78 -27.33 -13.40
CA LYS A 54 -13.57 -28.21 -14.57
C LYS A 54 -13.46 -29.69 -14.18
N CYS A 55 -12.97 -29.99 -12.97
CA CYS A 55 -12.75 -31.35 -12.49
C CYS A 55 -13.97 -31.93 -11.73
N ILE A 56 -14.83 -31.09 -11.16
CA ILE A 56 -16.00 -31.46 -10.36
C ILE A 56 -17.12 -32.07 -11.24
N LEU A 57 -17.15 -31.77 -12.54
CA LEU A 57 -18.10 -32.34 -13.49
C LEU A 57 -17.94 -33.86 -13.75
N THR A 58 -16.87 -34.50 -13.27
CA THR A 58 -16.66 -35.95 -13.46
C THR A 58 -16.60 -36.77 -12.17
N CYS A 59 -16.26 -36.19 -11.01
CA CYS A 59 -15.98 -37.00 -9.81
C CYS A 59 -16.98 -36.88 -8.64
N VAL A 60 -17.75 -35.79 -8.51
CA VAL A 60 -18.49 -35.55 -7.24
C VAL A 60 -19.93 -36.08 -7.24
N MET A 61 -20.59 -36.25 -8.38
CA MET A 61 -22.00 -36.70 -8.38
C MET A 61 -22.23 -38.21 -8.52
N LYS A 62 -21.22 -39.03 -8.84
CA LYS A 62 -21.42 -40.49 -8.98
C LYS A 62 -21.08 -41.33 -7.73
N ASN A 63 -20.42 -40.76 -6.73
CA ASN A 63 -19.99 -41.52 -5.55
C ASN A 63 -20.73 -41.19 -4.23
N PHE A 64 -21.46 -40.08 -4.16
CA PHE A 64 -22.22 -39.73 -2.95
C PHE A 64 -23.58 -40.46 -2.81
N GLU A 65 -24.08 -41.12 -3.86
CA GLU A 65 -25.29 -41.96 -3.78
C GLU A 65 -25.02 -43.42 -3.36
N ARG A 66 -23.75 -43.81 -3.14
CA ARG A 66 -23.42 -45.12 -2.56
C ARG A 66 -23.02 -44.99 -1.08
N ILE A 67 -23.93 -44.47 -0.27
CA ILE A 67 -23.88 -44.69 1.17
C ILE A 67 -24.21 -46.16 1.41
N TYR A 68 -23.17 -47.00 1.47
CA TYR A 68 -23.31 -48.31 2.10
C TYR A 68 -23.63 -48.06 3.58
N PRO A 69 -24.69 -48.66 4.14
CA PRO A 69 -24.89 -48.64 5.58
C PRO A 69 -23.76 -49.45 6.21
N LEU A 70 -22.74 -48.78 6.74
CA LEU A 70 -21.69 -49.37 7.55
C LEU A 70 -22.30 -49.88 8.86
N LYS A 71 -22.84 -51.11 8.81
CA LYS A 71 -23.18 -51.89 9.99
C LYS A 71 -21.91 -52.52 10.55
N GLY A 72 -21.39 -51.88 11.59
CA GLY A 72 -20.82 -52.55 12.76
C GLY A 72 -19.47 -53.26 12.59
N THR A 73 -18.39 -52.58 12.99
CA THR A 73 -17.30 -53.18 13.77
C THR A 73 -16.65 -52.08 14.62
N SER A 74 -16.66 -52.23 15.94
CA SER A 74 -16.17 -51.23 16.92
C SER A 74 -14.65 -51.04 16.93
N ASP A 75 -13.89 -51.79 16.12
CA ASP A 75 -12.42 -51.77 16.14
C ASP A 75 -11.77 -50.75 15.17
N GLN A 76 -12.52 -50.12 14.26
CA GLN A 76 -11.96 -49.07 13.38
C GLN A 76 -11.73 -47.72 14.10
N LYS A 77 -12.31 -47.50 15.30
CA LYS A 77 -12.10 -46.25 16.05
C LYS A 77 -10.67 -46.08 16.59
N LYS A 78 -9.88 -47.16 16.73
CA LYS A 78 -8.52 -47.08 17.26
C LYS A 78 -7.45 -46.72 16.23
N THR A 79 -7.68 -46.94 14.93
CA THR A 79 -6.71 -46.62 13.85
C THR A 79 -6.86 -45.21 13.27
N LEU A 80 -7.97 -44.51 13.54
CA LEU A 80 -8.16 -43.10 13.15
C LEU A 80 -7.47 -42.08 14.07
N ALA A 81 -6.92 -42.50 15.21
CA ALA A 81 -6.43 -41.62 16.28
C ALA A 81 -5.16 -40.80 15.94
N ASN A 82 -4.53 -41.02 14.78
CA ASN A 82 -3.30 -40.30 14.39
C ASN A 82 -3.51 -39.23 13.32
N GLY A 83 -4.74 -39.04 12.81
CA GLY A 83 -5.05 -37.92 11.94
C GLY A 83 -4.87 -36.60 12.68
N THR A 84 -4.34 -35.58 12.03
CA THR A 84 -4.21 -34.23 12.60
C THR A 84 -4.69 -33.22 11.56
N SER A 85 -5.78 -32.52 11.83
CA SER A 85 -6.23 -31.40 11.00
C SER A 85 -5.58 -30.10 11.50
N TYR A 86 -5.55 -29.09 10.63
CA TYR A 86 -4.96 -27.80 10.96
C TYR A 86 -5.96 -26.68 10.69
N TYR A 87 -5.99 -25.71 11.57
CA TYR A 87 -6.66 -24.44 11.37
C TYR A 87 -5.59 -23.36 11.27
N PHE A 88 -5.69 -22.51 10.26
CA PHE A 88 -4.79 -21.38 10.11
C PHE A 88 -5.60 -20.10 10.00
N SER A 89 -5.26 -19.15 10.87
CA SER A 89 -5.75 -17.78 10.76
C SER A 89 -4.59 -16.80 10.84
N HIS A 90 -4.81 -15.60 10.34
CA HIS A 90 -3.88 -14.49 10.50
C HIS A 90 -3.43 -14.32 11.96
N VAL A 91 -4.34 -14.47 12.92
CA VAL A 91 -4.06 -14.28 14.35
C VAL A 91 -3.31 -15.47 14.95
N PHE A 92 -3.83 -16.69 14.75
CA PHE A 92 -3.36 -17.85 15.51
C PHE A 92 -2.20 -18.59 14.84
N GLY A 93 -1.91 -18.30 13.56
CA GLY A 93 -1.01 -19.13 12.77
C GLY A 93 -1.54 -20.55 12.67
N PHE A 94 -0.65 -21.55 12.55
CA PHE A 94 -1.06 -22.95 12.46
C PHE A 94 -1.45 -23.52 13.83
N LYS A 95 -2.74 -23.81 14.01
CA LYS A 95 -3.26 -24.58 15.13
C LYS A 95 -3.51 -26.02 14.71
N LYS A 96 -3.03 -26.96 15.54
CA LYS A 96 -3.40 -28.37 15.43
C LYS A 96 -4.80 -28.57 16.02
N LEU A 97 -5.70 -29.20 15.28
CA LEU A 97 -7.03 -29.58 15.71
C LEU A 97 -7.10 -31.10 15.94
N GLU A 98 -8.03 -31.55 16.78
CA GLU A 98 -8.46 -32.94 16.76
C GLU A 98 -9.02 -33.25 15.37
N TYR A 99 -8.56 -34.34 14.77
CA TYR A 99 -8.96 -34.66 13.41
C TYR A 99 -10.43 -35.05 13.36
N GLU A 100 -11.18 -34.25 12.62
CA GLU A 100 -12.51 -34.60 12.14
C GLU A 100 -12.51 -34.50 10.62
N PRO A 101 -13.20 -35.37 9.88
CA PRO A 101 -13.37 -35.18 8.44
C PRO A 101 -14.01 -33.83 8.13
N TYR A 102 -13.57 -33.13 7.07
CA TYR A 102 -13.96 -31.75 6.83
C TYR A 102 -15.48 -31.59 6.59
N TYR A 103 -16.15 -32.61 6.05
CA TYR A 103 -17.61 -32.57 5.85
C TYR A 103 -18.37 -32.56 7.19
N ILE A 104 -17.82 -33.15 8.26
CA ILE A 104 -18.40 -33.05 9.61
C ILE A 104 -18.29 -31.62 10.13
N LEU A 105 -17.19 -30.91 9.84
CA LEU A 105 -17.05 -29.50 10.21
C LEU A 105 -18.10 -28.63 9.50
N ILE A 106 -18.35 -28.89 8.21
CA ILE A 106 -19.39 -28.20 7.43
C ILE A 106 -20.78 -28.46 8.02
N GLU A 107 -21.08 -29.70 8.44
CA GLU A 107 -22.39 -30.03 9.03
C GLU A 107 -22.59 -29.45 10.43
N LYS A 108 -21.53 -29.37 11.24
CA LYS A 108 -21.58 -28.85 12.61
C LYS A 108 -21.89 -27.35 12.66
N ASP A 109 -21.33 -26.57 11.74
CA ASP A 109 -21.48 -25.12 11.75
C ASP A 109 -22.36 -24.61 10.60
N LYS A 110 -23.68 -24.76 10.76
CA LYS A 110 -24.69 -24.33 9.78
C LYS A 110 -24.69 -22.82 9.51
N ASN A 111 -24.05 -22.03 10.37
CA ASN A 111 -24.00 -20.57 10.23
C ASN A 111 -22.82 -20.11 9.37
N ILE A 112 -21.87 -20.99 9.08
CA ILE A 112 -20.69 -20.71 8.26
C ILE A 112 -20.82 -21.46 6.93
N LYS A 113 -20.79 -20.72 5.82
CA LYS A 113 -20.55 -21.28 4.50
C LYS A 113 -19.07 -21.65 4.40
N TYR A 114 -18.80 -22.84 3.88
CA TYR A 114 -17.45 -23.27 3.60
C TYR A 114 -17.23 -23.34 2.11
N LYS A 115 -16.05 -22.91 1.67
CA LYS A 115 -15.56 -23.08 0.30
C LYS A 115 -14.42 -24.08 0.32
N VAL A 116 -14.61 -25.22 -0.35
CA VAL A 116 -13.58 -26.26 -0.40
C VAL A 116 -12.74 -26.07 -1.66
N ILE A 117 -11.42 -25.90 -1.49
CA ILE A 117 -10.46 -25.77 -2.58
C ILE A 117 -9.55 -26.99 -2.55
N LYS A 118 -9.51 -27.75 -3.65
CA LYS A 118 -8.56 -28.84 -3.81
C LYS A 118 -7.23 -28.26 -4.24
N VAL A 119 -6.22 -28.41 -3.39
CA VAL A 119 -4.87 -27.91 -3.64
C VAL A 119 -4.00 -29.10 -4.09
N PRO A 120 -3.43 -29.06 -5.30
CA PRO A 120 -2.64 -30.16 -5.87
C PRO A 120 -1.21 -30.22 -5.27
N LEU A 121 -1.09 -29.94 -3.97
CA LEU A 121 0.17 -29.94 -3.23
C LEU A 121 0.02 -30.82 -1.99
N HIS A 122 1.15 -31.28 -1.45
CA HIS A 122 1.16 -31.86 -0.11
C HIS A 122 1.14 -30.77 0.97
N ARG A 123 0.40 -31.02 2.05
CA ARG A 123 0.28 -30.06 3.16
C ARG A 123 1.64 -29.59 3.72
N PRO A 124 2.64 -30.45 4.01
CA PRO A 124 3.92 -29.99 4.54
C PRO A 124 4.65 -29.02 3.61
N PHE A 125 4.55 -29.23 2.30
CA PHE A 125 5.15 -28.36 1.29
C PHE A 125 4.47 -26.99 1.23
N PHE A 126 3.14 -26.97 1.22
CA PHE A 126 2.37 -25.73 1.31
C PHE A 126 2.72 -24.92 2.58
N MET A 127 2.87 -25.61 3.72
CA MET A 127 3.29 -24.98 4.98
C MET A 127 4.72 -24.39 4.90
N LYS A 128 5.65 -25.02 4.18
CA LYS A 128 6.99 -24.43 3.94
C LYS A 128 6.86 -23.12 3.18
N ILE A 129 6.05 -23.09 2.12
CA ILE A 129 5.85 -21.88 1.30
C ILE A 129 5.23 -20.76 2.14
N MET A 130 4.21 -21.06 2.95
CA MET A 130 3.60 -20.06 3.83
C MET A 130 4.59 -19.45 4.84
N LYS A 131 5.54 -20.25 5.34
CA LYS A 131 6.57 -19.81 6.29
C LYS A 131 7.72 -19.00 5.68
N LEU A 132 7.73 -18.81 4.37
CA LEU A 132 8.77 -17.99 3.73
C LEU A 132 8.82 -16.59 4.35
N SER A 133 10.02 -16.06 4.51
CA SER A 133 10.24 -14.65 4.82
C SER A 133 11.64 -14.25 4.33
N GLN A 134 11.96 -12.95 4.36
CA GLN A 134 13.31 -12.50 4.00
C GLN A 134 14.40 -13.07 4.92
N HIS A 135 14.04 -13.44 6.16
CA HIS A 135 14.96 -13.93 7.17
C HIS A 135 14.92 -15.46 7.35
N HIS A 136 13.89 -16.13 6.83
CA HIS A 136 13.73 -17.57 6.96
C HIS A 136 13.30 -18.20 5.64
N ILE A 137 14.25 -18.92 5.01
CA ILE A 137 14.02 -19.70 3.80
C ILE A 137 14.13 -21.18 4.18
N PRO A 138 13.02 -21.94 4.20
CA PRO A 138 13.04 -23.37 4.47
C PRO A 138 13.86 -24.13 3.41
N THR A 139 14.35 -25.31 3.78
CA THR A 139 14.98 -26.24 2.83
C THR A 139 13.91 -26.93 1.99
N PHE A 140 14.02 -26.79 0.68
CA PHE A 140 13.16 -27.47 -0.30
C PHE A 140 13.89 -28.66 -0.93
N THR A 141 13.14 -29.67 -1.33
CA THR A 141 13.63 -30.75 -2.19
C THR A 141 13.61 -30.30 -3.65
N THR A 142 14.34 -31.00 -4.52
CA THR A 142 14.34 -30.71 -5.97
C THR A 142 12.93 -30.83 -6.56
N ASP A 143 12.13 -31.80 -6.12
CA ASP A 143 10.73 -31.96 -6.56
C ASP A 143 9.88 -30.76 -6.14
N GLU A 144 10.00 -30.31 -4.89
CA GLU A 144 9.30 -29.11 -4.40
C GLU A 144 9.71 -27.84 -5.19
N ILE A 145 10.98 -27.71 -5.57
CA ILE A 145 11.45 -26.60 -6.41
C ILE A 145 10.86 -26.67 -7.83
N CYS A 146 10.80 -27.86 -8.43
CA CYS A 146 10.11 -28.06 -9.71
C CYS A 146 8.65 -27.60 -9.62
N THR A 147 7.92 -28.02 -8.58
CA THR A 147 6.53 -27.63 -8.36
C THR A 147 6.35 -26.14 -8.10
N ILE A 148 7.25 -25.49 -7.34
CA ILE A 148 7.23 -24.02 -7.19
C ILE A 148 7.29 -23.35 -8.56
N ILE A 149 8.20 -23.81 -9.43
CA ILE A 149 8.43 -23.20 -10.73
C ILE A 149 7.26 -23.44 -11.69
N THR A 150 6.74 -24.66 -11.77
CA THR A 150 5.66 -25.01 -12.71
C THR A 150 4.31 -24.48 -12.26
N ASP A 151 3.99 -24.62 -10.97
CA ASP A 151 2.61 -24.57 -10.52
C ASP A 151 2.32 -23.32 -9.68
N ILE A 152 3.31 -22.68 -9.06
CA ILE A 152 3.07 -21.56 -8.12
C ILE A 152 3.59 -20.24 -8.67
N LEU A 153 4.84 -20.21 -9.13
CA LEU A 153 5.52 -19.01 -9.61
C LEU A 153 4.77 -18.25 -10.73
N PRO A 154 4.09 -18.93 -11.69
CA PRO A 154 3.33 -18.23 -12.74
C PRO A 154 2.23 -17.30 -12.23
N TYR A 155 1.71 -17.55 -11.02
CA TYR A 155 0.68 -16.72 -10.39
C TYR A 155 1.23 -15.44 -9.75
N LYS A 156 2.56 -15.29 -9.69
CA LYS A 156 3.31 -14.13 -9.15
C LYS A 156 3.05 -13.86 -7.66
N ASP A 157 2.47 -14.81 -6.95
CA ASP A 157 2.31 -14.78 -5.51
C ASP A 157 3.68 -14.93 -4.84
N ARG A 158 4.09 -13.94 -4.03
CA ARG A 158 5.38 -13.93 -3.31
C ARG A 158 6.59 -14.24 -4.20
N ALA A 159 6.53 -13.81 -5.46
CA ALA A 159 7.48 -14.21 -6.50
C ALA A 159 8.94 -13.97 -6.10
N GLU A 160 9.24 -12.88 -5.40
CA GLU A 160 10.58 -12.57 -4.89
C GLU A 160 11.10 -13.55 -3.84
N LEU A 161 10.24 -14.03 -2.91
CA LEU A 161 10.62 -15.01 -1.89
C LEU A 161 10.75 -16.41 -2.47
N LEU A 162 9.89 -16.77 -3.42
CA LEU A 162 9.98 -18.03 -4.16
C LEU A 162 11.27 -18.07 -5.01
N ALA A 163 11.56 -16.99 -5.74
CA ALA A 163 12.80 -16.87 -6.50
C ALA A 163 14.04 -16.94 -5.60
N HIS A 164 14.00 -16.28 -4.44
CA HIS A 164 15.05 -16.40 -3.42
C HIS A 164 15.22 -17.84 -2.92
N SER A 165 14.13 -18.58 -2.73
CA SER A 165 14.16 -19.99 -2.32
C SER A 165 14.79 -20.88 -3.37
N ILE A 166 14.47 -20.66 -4.65
CA ILE A 166 15.09 -21.38 -5.78
C ILE A 166 16.60 -21.09 -5.82
N CYS A 167 17.01 -19.82 -5.72
CA CYS A 167 18.43 -19.46 -5.67
C CYS A 167 19.15 -20.08 -4.47
N SER A 168 18.54 -20.08 -3.28
CA SER A 168 19.11 -20.71 -2.09
C SER A 168 19.27 -22.22 -2.25
N HIS A 169 18.27 -22.90 -2.85
CA HIS A 169 18.37 -24.32 -3.17
C HIS A 169 19.53 -24.63 -4.12
N LEU A 170 19.63 -23.90 -5.24
CA LEU A 170 20.72 -24.07 -6.20
C LEU A 170 22.08 -23.75 -5.57
N GLN A 171 22.15 -22.71 -4.73
CA GLN A 171 23.36 -22.30 -4.04
C GLN A 171 23.88 -23.38 -3.07
N ASN A 172 22.98 -24.14 -2.45
CA ASN A 172 23.32 -25.20 -1.50
C ASN A 172 23.52 -26.58 -2.16
N ASN A 173 23.24 -26.73 -3.46
CA ASN A 173 23.35 -28.00 -4.21
C ASN A 173 24.26 -27.84 -5.45
N PRO A 174 25.59 -27.71 -5.28
CA PRO A 174 26.53 -27.51 -6.39
C PRO A 174 26.50 -28.63 -7.44
N ASP A 175 26.33 -29.89 -7.02
CA ASP A 175 26.27 -31.03 -7.94
C ASP A 175 25.07 -30.92 -8.89
N LEU A 176 23.92 -30.49 -8.37
CA LEU A 176 22.74 -30.21 -9.20
C LEU A 176 23.04 -29.09 -10.20
N VAL A 177 23.69 -28.00 -9.79
CA VAL A 177 24.07 -26.92 -10.72
C VAL A 177 24.97 -27.44 -11.84
N HIS A 178 25.95 -28.30 -11.53
CA HIS A 178 26.80 -28.93 -12.53
C HIS A 178 26.00 -29.83 -13.50
N GLU A 179 25.04 -30.60 -13.00
CA GLU A 179 24.13 -31.39 -13.85
C GLU A 179 23.27 -30.51 -14.76
N LEU A 180 22.73 -29.40 -14.24
CA LEU A 180 21.93 -28.46 -15.03
C LEU A 180 22.77 -27.82 -16.15
N ILE A 181 23.99 -27.36 -15.84
CA ILE A 181 24.93 -26.83 -16.85
C ILE A 181 25.30 -27.92 -17.87
N GLY A 182 25.53 -29.16 -17.43
CA GLY A 182 25.79 -30.31 -18.29
C GLY A 182 24.62 -30.58 -19.24
N CYS A 183 23.39 -30.41 -18.76
CA CYS A 183 22.17 -30.55 -19.55
C CYS A 183 22.05 -29.48 -20.63
N VAL A 184 22.37 -28.21 -20.35
CA VAL A 184 22.40 -27.14 -21.37
C VAL A 184 23.43 -27.44 -22.45
N ASN A 185 24.61 -27.93 -22.05
CA ASN A 185 25.70 -28.21 -22.99
C ASN A 185 25.47 -29.48 -23.83
N ASN A 186 24.69 -30.43 -23.33
CA ASN A 186 24.39 -31.68 -24.03
C ASN A 186 22.91 -32.08 -23.83
N PRO A 187 21.97 -31.37 -24.51
CA PRO A 187 20.54 -31.56 -24.29
C PRO A 187 20.04 -32.94 -24.74
N GLU A 188 20.74 -33.59 -25.68
CA GLU A 188 20.39 -34.93 -26.20
C GLU A 188 20.83 -36.08 -25.29
N SER A 189 21.65 -35.81 -24.28
CA SER A 189 22.10 -36.83 -23.34
C SER A 189 20.92 -37.48 -22.63
N SER A 190 20.74 -38.78 -22.81
CA SER A 190 19.72 -39.59 -22.14
C SER A 190 19.96 -39.72 -20.63
N HIS A 191 21.15 -39.36 -20.13
CA HIS A 191 21.57 -39.50 -18.73
C HIS A 191 20.88 -38.54 -17.75
N TYR A 192 20.30 -37.43 -18.22
CA TYR A 192 19.64 -36.47 -17.33
C TYR A 192 18.19 -36.87 -17.05
N SER A 193 17.78 -36.73 -15.79
CA SER A 193 16.39 -36.94 -15.40
C SER A 193 15.48 -35.91 -16.09
N PRO A 194 14.19 -36.23 -16.33
CA PRO A 194 13.23 -35.25 -16.85
C PRO A 194 13.16 -33.95 -16.02
N GLN A 195 13.31 -34.06 -14.70
CA GLN A 195 13.30 -32.93 -13.76
C GLN A 195 14.54 -32.04 -13.94
N THR A 196 15.73 -32.64 -14.07
CA THR A 196 16.97 -31.91 -14.35
C THR A 196 16.85 -31.16 -15.68
N ARG A 197 16.32 -31.81 -16.74
CA ARG A 197 16.08 -31.14 -18.03
C ARG A 197 15.10 -29.97 -17.90
N PHE A 198 14.01 -30.17 -17.17
CA PHE A 198 13.02 -29.13 -16.92
C PHE A 198 13.63 -27.93 -16.18
N LEU A 199 14.25 -28.16 -15.02
CA LEU A 199 14.89 -27.11 -14.23
C LEU A 199 15.95 -26.37 -15.06
N SER A 200 16.74 -27.11 -15.83
CA SER A 200 17.75 -26.53 -16.72
C SER A 200 17.11 -25.58 -17.72
N SER A 201 15.98 -25.96 -18.32
CA SER A 201 15.29 -25.13 -19.31
C SER A 201 14.76 -23.81 -18.73
N VAL A 202 14.31 -23.83 -17.47
CA VAL A 202 13.76 -22.65 -16.80
C VAL A 202 14.87 -21.75 -16.26
N VAL A 203 15.85 -22.35 -15.57
CA VAL A 203 16.96 -21.64 -14.93
C VAL A 203 17.83 -20.91 -15.96
N PHE A 204 18.08 -21.53 -17.12
CA PHE A 204 18.85 -20.94 -18.22
C PHE A 204 17.96 -20.27 -19.30
N ASN A 205 16.65 -20.16 -19.06
CA ASN A 205 15.69 -19.53 -19.95
C ASN A 205 15.77 -19.99 -21.42
N THR A 206 15.98 -21.29 -21.65
CA THR A 206 16.00 -21.86 -23.01
C THR A 206 14.59 -21.85 -23.61
N ASN A 207 13.56 -21.82 -22.77
CA ASN A 207 12.15 -21.68 -23.15
C ASN A 207 11.64 -20.29 -22.73
N ARG A 208 11.74 -19.32 -23.64
CA ARG A 208 11.33 -17.92 -23.37
C ARG A 208 9.82 -17.80 -23.17
N THR A 209 9.36 -17.86 -21.93
CA THR A 209 8.02 -17.43 -21.52
C THR A 209 8.10 -16.05 -20.89
N ARG A 210 7.14 -15.14 -21.18
CA ARG A 210 7.10 -13.74 -20.70
C ARG A 210 7.00 -13.58 -19.17
N ASP A 211 6.78 -14.67 -18.45
CA ASP A 211 6.71 -14.75 -16.98
C ASP A 211 7.81 -15.69 -16.43
N SER A 212 8.99 -15.67 -17.05
CA SER A 212 10.06 -16.59 -16.69
C SER A 212 10.65 -16.27 -15.32
N PHE A 213 11.21 -17.30 -14.67
CA PHE A 213 12.03 -17.15 -13.48
C PHE A 213 13.12 -16.08 -13.64
N SER A 214 13.71 -15.96 -14.84
CA SER A 214 14.71 -14.93 -15.18
C SER A 214 14.14 -13.50 -15.08
N ASP A 215 12.88 -13.29 -15.47
CA ASP A 215 12.23 -11.98 -15.40
C ASP A 215 11.99 -11.57 -13.94
N ILE A 216 11.57 -12.52 -13.10
CA ILE A 216 11.38 -12.31 -11.66
C ILE A 216 12.73 -12.02 -10.98
N LEU A 217 13.78 -12.79 -11.30
CA LEU A 217 15.11 -12.55 -10.76
C LEU A 217 15.67 -11.18 -11.16
N SER A 218 15.58 -10.84 -12.44
CA SER A 218 16.12 -9.58 -12.96
C SER A 218 15.44 -8.35 -12.34
N THR A 219 14.15 -8.44 -12.04
CA THR A 219 13.37 -7.30 -11.51
C THR A 219 13.30 -7.26 -9.99
N ARG A 220 13.27 -8.40 -9.29
CA ARG A 220 12.94 -8.46 -7.85
C ARG A 220 14.01 -8.98 -6.91
N VAL A 221 15.05 -9.65 -7.43
CA VAL A 221 16.09 -10.27 -6.60
C VAL A 221 17.46 -9.63 -6.86
N GLY A 222 18.21 -9.40 -5.79
CA GLY A 222 19.61 -8.97 -5.82
C GLY A 222 20.47 -9.89 -4.95
N PHE A 223 21.77 -9.89 -5.20
CA PHE A 223 22.74 -10.66 -4.42
C PHE A 223 23.72 -9.70 -3.75
N LYS A 224 24.03 -9.96 -2.48
CA LYS A 224 25.12 -9.33 -1.74
C LYS A 224 26.23 -10.36 -1.56
N LEU A 225 27.27 -10.25 -2.37
CA LEU A 225 28.44 -11.11 -2.26
C LEU A 225 29.37 -10.54 -1.20
N VAL A 226 29.62 -11.30 -0.15
CA VAL A 226 30.42 -10.88 1.01
C VAL A 226 31.75 -11.62 1.01
N SER A 227 32.84 -10.88 1.24
CA SER A 227 34.16 -11.47 1.42
C SER A 227 34.27 -12.21 2.75
N GLN A 228 35.10 -13.25 2.81
CA GLN A 228 35.41 -13.92 4.09
C GLN A 228 36.37 -13.09 4.96
N LYS A 229 37.13 -12.18 4.35
CA LYS A 229 38.16 -11.39 5.04
C LYS A 229 37.61 -10.12 5.67
N ASP A 230 36.61 -9.52 5.04
CA ASP A 230 35.98 -8.27 5.49
C ASP A 230 34.47 -8.33 5.21
N SER A 231 33.67 -8.23 6.28
CA SER A 231 32.21 -8.19 6.19
C SER A 231 31.68 -6.90 5.58
N ASP A 232 32.47 -5.83 5.61
CA ASP A 232 32.07 -4.51 5.11
C ASP A 232 32.28 -4.40 3.59
N SER A 233 33.14 -5.25 3.02
CA SER A 233 33.37 -5.39 1.58
C SER A 233 32.22 -6.12 0.85
N VAL A 234 31.09 -5.42 0.64
CA VAL A 234 29.94 -5.96 -0.10
C VAL A 234 30.06 -5.67 -1.60
N ILE A 235 29.86 -6.70 -2.42
CA ILE A 235 29.67 -6.60 -3.88
C ILE A 235 28.20 -6.85 -4.18
N TYR A 236 27.57 -5.92 -4.89
CA TYR A 236 26.18 -6.07 -5.34
C TYR A 236 26.16 -6.76 -6.70
N ALA A 237 25.37 -7.82 -6.80
CA ALA A 237 25.25 -8.62 -8.01
C ALA A 237 23.77 -8.72 -8.43
N TYR A 238 23.51 -8.65 -9.73
CA TYR A 238 22.16 -8.62 -10.27
C TYR A 238 22.01 -9.50 -11.52
N ALA A 239 20.86 -10.15 -11.67
CA ALA A 239 20.51 -10.94 -12.86
C ALA A 239 20.00 -10.09 -14.05
N GLY A 240 19.74 -8.81 -13.82
CA GLY A 240 19.34 -7.83 -14.81
C GLY A 240 19.39 -6.42 -14.22
N GLN A 241 18.58 -5.50 -14.75
CA GLN A 241 18.66 -4.09 -14.36
C GLN A 241 18.46 -3.86 -12.85
N LYS A 242 19.09 -2.80 -12.34
CA LYS A 242 18.95 -2.36 -10.95
C LYS A 242 17.53 -1.81 -10.75
N CYS A 243 16.80 -2.37 -9.79
CA CYS A 243 15.47 -1.91 -9.41
C CYS A 243 15.44 -1.63 -7.90
N PRO A 244 14.77 -0.56 -7.45
CA PRO A 244 14.50 -0.34 -6.03
C PRO A 244 13.57 -1.43 -5.47
N GLY A 245 13.69 -1.74 -4.18
CA GLY A 245 12.81 -2.69 -3.49
C GLY A 245 13.15 -4.18 -3.64
N LYS A 246 14.33 -4.52 -4.17
CA LYS A 246 14.77 -5.91 -4.31
C LYS A 246 15.02 -6.59 -2.96
N VAL A 247 14.67 -7.88 -2.87
CA VAL A 247 15.12 -8.76 -1.79
C VAL A 247 16.57 -9.16 -2.05
N PHE A 248 17.45 -9.02 -1.04
CA PHE A 248 18.88 -9.32 -1.18
C PHE A 248 19.23 -10.67 -0.55
N PHE A 249 19.85 -11.55 -1.35
CA PHE A 249 20.43 -12.81 -0.91
C PHE A 249 21.92 -12.64 -0.57
N PHE A 250 22.32 -13.02 0.64
CA PHE A 250 23.72 -12.93 1.08
C PHE A 250 24.46 -14.22 0.73
N VAL A 251 25.55 -14.10 -0.03
CA VAL A 251 26.35 -15.25 -0.47
C VAL A 251 27.83 -14.95 -0.25
N SER A 252 28.59 -15.92 0.25
CA SER A 252 30.05 -15.77 0.29
C SER A 252 30.60 -15.86 -1.13
N ILE A 253 31.40 -14.88 -1.56
CA ILE A 253 31.96 -14.85 -2.91
C ILE A 253 32.72 -16.15 -3.24
N ASN A 254 33.53 -16.65 -2.29
CA ASN A 254 34.33 -17.87 -2.46
C ASN A 254 33.50 -19.16 -2.56
N ARG A 255 32.20 -19.11 -2.23
CA ARG A 255 31.27 -20.25 -2.28
C ARG A 255 30.19 -20.09 -3.34
N LEU A 256 30.25 -19.05 -4.16
CA LEU A 256 29.22 -18.76 -5.15
C LEU A 256 29.14 -19.87 -6.22
N THR A 257 28.04 -20.61 -6.25
CA THR A 257 27.79 -21.67 -7.24
C THR A 257 26.84 -21.19 -8.34
N ILE A 258 25.95 -20.26 -8.03
CA ILE A 258 24.94 -19.69 -8.96
C ILE A 258 25.46 -18.49 -9.76
N LYS A 259 26.77 -18.44 -10.05
CA LYS A 259 27.41 -17.32 -10.75
C LYS A 259 26.80 -17.03 -12.13
N PHE A 260 26.29 -18.05 -12.80
CA PHE A 260 25.65 -17.97 -14.11
C PHE A 260 24.36 -17.14 -14.13
N LEU A 261 23.73 -16.92 -12.96
CA LEU A 261 22.57 -16.04 -12.81
C LEU A 261 22.96 -14.56 -12.73
N ILE A 262 24.23 -14.24 -12.53
CA ILE A 262 24.72 -12.88 -12.33
C ILE A 262 25.12 -12.31 -13.68
N LYS A 263 24.51 -11.17 -14.03
CA LYS A 263 24.80 -10.43 -15.25
C LYS A 263 25.50 -9.11 -14.99
N HIS A 264 25.24 -8.49 -13.85
CA HIS A 264 25.81 -7.20 -13.49
C HIS A 264 26.47 -7.28 -12.13
N LEU A 265 27.64 -6.66 -12.01
CA LEU A 265 28.36 -6.47 -10.76
C LEU A 265 28.51 -4.97 -10.47
N GLU A 266 28.28 -4.56 -9.23
CA GLU A 266 28.49 -3.20 -8.74
C GLU A 266 29.23 -3.27 -7.41
N MET A 267 30.41 -2.64 -7.34
CA MET A 267 31.27 -2.70 -6.17
C MET A 267 32.10 -1.44 -5.98
N SER A 268 32.49 -1.16 -4.73
CA SER A 268 33.44 -0.09 -4.45
C SER A 268 34.84 -0.45 -4.94
N TYR A 269 35.71 0.54 -5.13
CA TYR A 269 37.12 0.34 -5.44
C TYR A 269 37.80 -0.57 -4.40
N TYR A 270 37.53 -0.36 -3.12
CA TYR A 270 38.12 -1.16 -2.03
C TYR A 270 37.63 -2.62 -2.09
N SER A 271 36.32 -2.83 -2.21
CA SER A 271 35.74 -4.16 -2.39
C SER A 271 36.33 -4.88 -3.61
N PHE A 272 36.54 -4.16 -4.72
CA PHE A 272 37.18 -4.70 -5.92
C PHE A 272 38.63 -5.11 -5.65
N LYS A 273 39.44 -4.21 -5.07
CA LYS A 273 40.87 -4.43 -4.78
C LYS A 273 41.08 -5.66 -3.90
N GLU A 274 40.25 -5.84 -2.86
CA GLU A 274 40.40 -6.96 -1.93
C GLU A 274 39.95 -8.31 -2.50
N ASN A 275 39.03 -8.29 -3.46
CA ASN A 275 38.39 -9.49 -4.00
C ASN A 275 38.82 -9.83 -5.44
N GLN A 276 39.89 -9.23 -5.97
CA GLN A 276 40.34 -9.45 -7.35
C GLN A 276 40.60 -10.92 -7.66
N ASP A 277 41.31 -11.63 -6.77
CA ASP A 277 41.64 -13.04 -6.97
C ASP A 277 40.39 -13.92 -6.99
N ALA A 278 39.44 -13.62 -6.08
CA ALA A 278 38.16 -14.33 -6.01
C ALA A 278 37.34 -14.10 -7.28
N LEU A 279 37.17 -12.84 -7.71
CA LEU A 279 36.47 -12.45 -8.93
C LEU A 279 37.09 -13.12 -10.17
N ASN A 280 38.41 -13.08 -10.31
CA ASN A 280 39.13 -13.73 -11.38
C ASN A 280 38.94 -15.25 -11.36
N SER A 281 38.99 -15.87 -10.18
CA SER A 281 38.84 -17.32 -10.07
C SER A 281 37.43 -17.82 -10.41
N ILE A 282 36.40 -17.00 -10.17
CA ILE A 282 34.99 -17.36 -10.34
C ILE A 282 34.55 -17.13 -11.79
N PHE A 283 34.82 -15.93 -12.31
CA PHE A 283 34.27 -15.49 -13.58
C PHE A 283 35.19 -15.77 -14.77
N CYS A 284 36.51 -15.83 -14.61
CA CYS A 284 37.42 -15.97 -15.77
C CYS A 284 37.71 -17.42 -16.19
N LYS A 285 37.32 -18.43 -15.40
CA LYS A 285 37.63 -19.83 -15.72
C LYS A 285 36.74 -20.42 -16.82
N GLU A 286 35.55 -19.87 -17.04
CA GLU A 286 34.55 -20.41 -17.96
C GLU A 286 34.15 -19.37 -19.01
N PRO A 287 34.60 -19.49 -20.28
CA PRO A 287 34.44 -18.45 -21.29
C PRO A 287 33.00 -18.31 -21.83
N LYS A 288 32.06 -19.17 -21.40
CA LYS A 288 30.69 -19.18 -21.94
C LYS A 288 29.73 -18.22 -21.22
N GLU A 289 30.06 -17.79 -20.01
CA GLU A 289 29.18 -16.93 -19.18
C GLU A 289 29.65 -15.48 -19.27
N LEU A 290 28.94 -14.68 -20.08
CA LEU A 290 29.22 -13.27 -20.28
C LEU A 290 28.55 -12.44 -19.18
N LEU A 291 29.36 -11.76 -18.35
CA LEU A 291 28.87 -10.66 -17.53
C LEU A 291 28.47 -9.52 -18.46
N GLU A 292 27.23 -9.05 -18.38
CA GLU A 292 26.77 -7.93 -19.18
C GLU A 292 27.45 -6.62 -18.75
N SER A 293 27.64 -6.39 -17.44
CA SER A 293 28.39 -5.22 -16.98
C SER A 293 29.10 -5.37 -15.62
N VAL A 294 30.19 -4.62 -15.45
CA VAL A 294 30.90 -4.45 -14.18
C VAL A 294 31.07 -2.97 -13.89
N LYS A 295 30.54 -2.48 -12.76
CA LYS A 295 30.66 -1.10 -12.31
C LYS A 295 31.51 -1.00 -11.05
N ILE A 296 32.57 -0.20 -11.11
CA ILE A 296 33.45 0.10 -9.97
C ILE A 296 33.23 1.54 -9.54
N TYR A 297 32.79 1.76 -8.30
CA TYR A 297 32.50 3.08 -7.75
C TYR A 297 33.40 3.47 -6.59
N ALA A 298 33.24 4.71 -6.11
CA ALA A 298 34.07 5.29 -5.05
C ALA A 298 35.58 5.32 -5.39
N ILE A 299 35.92 5.53 -6.67
CA ILE A 299 37.29 5.87 -7.07
C ILE A 299 37.46 7.35 -6.74
N ASN A 300 37.94 7.66 -5.54
CA ASN A 300 38.09 9.03 -5.04
C ASN A 300 39.57 9.39 -4.78
N ASN A 301 39.82 10.64 -4.39
CA ASN A 301 41.15 11.14 -4.02
C ASN A 301 41.57 10.82 -2.57
N GLU A 302 40.81 9.99 -1.84
CA GLU A 302 41.18 9.58 -0.48
C GLU A 302 42.41 8.66 -0.51
N ILE A 303 43.33 8.93 0.42
CA ILE A 303 44.56 8.16 0.61
C ILE A 303 44.19 6.78 1.13
N ASP A 304 44.68 5.75 0.45
CA ASP A 304 44.58 4.38 0.91
C ASP A 304 45.42 4.23 2.18
N THR A 305 44.84 3.74 3.27
CA THR A 305 45.53 3.55 4.57
C THR A 305 46.83 2.76 4.45
N VAL A 306 46.97 1.96 3.39
CA VAL A 306 48.13 1.09 3.11
C VAL A 306 49.31 1.86 2.49
N MET A 307 49.12 3.05 1.90
CA MET A 307 50.20 3.80 1.21
C MET A 307 50.17 5.31 1.52
N PRO A 308 50.68 5.73 2.69
CA PRO A 308 50.68 7.13 3.12
C PRO A 308 51.59 8.04 2.26
N ASP A 309 52.52 7.47 1.48
CA ASP A 309 53.52 8.24 0.71
C ASP A 309 52.94 8.90 -0.56
N LEU A 310 51.70 8.58 -0.97
CA LEU A 310 51.05 9.16 -2.14
C LEU A 310 50.46 10.54 -1.79
N THR A 311 51.22 11.59 -2.09
CA THR A 311 50.88 12.97 -1.69
C THR A 311 50.08 13.74 -2.74
N SER A 312 50.12 13.33 -4.01
CA SER A 312 49.40 14.01 -5.08
C SER A 312 48.19 13.23 -5.60
N GLU A 313 47.15 13.96 -5.97
CA GLU A 313 45.93 13.44 -6.58
C GLU A 313 46.20 12.52 -7.79
N ASN A 314 47.12 12.91 -8.69
CA ASN A 314 47.48 12.11 -9.86
C ASN A 314 48.21 10.81 -9.47
N GLN A 315 49.03 10.82 -8.41
CA GLN A 315 49.67 9.60 -7.91
C GLN A 315 48.65 8.63 -7.32
N ILE A 316 47.69 9.13 -6.54
CA ILE A 316 46.59 8.34 -5.97
C ILE A 316 45.76 7.72 -7.09
N LEU A 317 45.34 8.52 -8.07
CA LEU A 317 44.56 8.02 -9.21
C LEU A 317 45.35 7.02 -10.06
N SER A 318 46.63 7.30 -10.35
CA SER A 318 47.50 6.37 -11.08
C SER A 318 47.61 5.02 -10.38
N HIS A 319 47.76 5.03 -9.05
CA HIS A 319 47.79 3.80 -8.27
C HIS A 319 46.46 3.04 -8.37
N LYS A 320 45.32 3.70 -8.12
CA LYS A 320 43.99 3.06 -8.21
C LYS A 320 43.70 2.51 -9.61
N LEU A 321 44.04 3.26 -10.66
CA LEU A 321 43.90 2.83 -12.04
C LEU A 321 44.87 1.71 -12.41
N SER A 322 46.08 1.67 -11.87
CA SER A 322 47.00 0.55 -12.09
C SER A 322 46.42 -0.77 -11.57
N VAL A 323 45.78 -0.73 -10.40
CA VAL A 323 45.09 -1.89 -9.79
C VAL A 323 43.91 -2.35 -10.65
N ILE A 324 43.16 -1.43 -11.24
CA ILE A 324 42.02 -1.74 -12.13
C ILE A 324 42.52 -2.28 -13.47
N THR A 325 43.43 -1.58 -14.13
CA THR A 325 43.91 -1.89 -15.49
C THR A 325 44.80 -3.14 -15.55
N GLN A 326 45.43 -3.54 -14.45
CA GLN A 326 46.21 -4.79 -14.34
C GLN A 326 45.36 -5.99 -13.91
N SER A 327 44.09 -5.79 -13.57
CA SER A 327 43.21 -6.86 -13.10
C SER A 327 42.91 -7.86 -14.23
N ARG A 328 43.33 -9.11 -14.03
CA ARG A 328 43.02 -10.22 -14.94
C ARG A 328 41.52 -10.41 -15.14
N PHE A 329 40.73 -10.09 -14.10
CA PHE A 329 39.28 -10.18 -14.16
C PHE A 329 38.68 -9.20 -15.18
N LEU A 330 39.10 -7.93 -15.14
CA LEU A 330 38.58 -6.90 -16.07
C LEU A 330 39.15 -7.03 -17.49
N LEU A 331 40.34 -7.61 -17.61
CA LEU A 331 40.98 -7.88 -18.90
C LEU A 331 40.43 -9.16 -19.58
N ALA A 332 39.60 -9.94 -18.89
CA ALA A 332 39.00 -11.12 -19.45
C ALA A 332 37.95 -10.72 -20.51
N GLY A 333 37.92 -11.46 -21.62
CA GLY A 333 37.01 -11.19 -22.74
C GLY A 333 35.54 -11.55 -22.48
N ASN A 334 35.16 -11.77 -21.21
CA ASN A 334 33.84 -12.22 -20.79
C ASN A 334 32.98 -11.13 -20.14
N ILE A 335 33.41 -9.86 -20.20
CA ILE A 335 32.65 -8.71 -19.69
C ILE A 335 32.17 -7.88 -20.89
N GLY A 336 30.87 -7.61 -20.97
CA GLY A 336 30.25 -6.82 -22.05
C GLY A 336 30.51 -5.32 -21.92
N SER A 337 30.46 -4.78 -20.70
CA SER A 337 30.83 -3.40 -20.42
C SER A 337 31.47 -3.20 -19.05
N ILE A 338 32.38 -2.23 -18.97
CA ILE A 338 32.99 -1.76 -17.74
C ILE A 338 32.55 -0.31 -17.54
N GLY A 339 32.09 0.00 -16.33
CA GLY A 339 31.75 1.35 -15.87
C GLY A 339 32.65 1.77 -14.71
N LEU A 340 33.24 2.96 -14.77
CA LEU A 340 34.06 3.50 -13.68
C LEU A 340 33.42 4.77 -13.13
N GLN A 341 33.35 4.91 -11.80
CA GLN A 341 32.85 6.12 -11.16
C GLN A 341 33.95 6.80 -10.34
N PHE A 342 34.41 7.94 -10.85
CA PHE A 342 35.37 8.83 -10.23
C PHE A 342 34.68 9.87 -9.36
N ALA A 343 35.33 10.27 -8.27
CA ALA A 343 34.82 11.33 -7.40
C ALA A 343 35.92 12.29 -6.93
N HIS A 344 35.60 13.59 -6.89
CA HIS A 344 36.43 14.64 -6.28
C HIS A 344 37.81 14.89 -6.92
N PHE A 345 38.01 14.49 -8.18
CA PHE A 345 39.24 14.80 -8.92
C PHE A 345 39.16 16.17 -9.60
N LYS A 346 40.20 17.00 -9.42
CA LYS A 346 40.28 18.39 -9.89
C LYS A 346 41.33 18.60 -10.97
N LYS A 347 42.37 17.77 -11.06
CA LYS A 347 43.50 17.98 -11.99
C LYS A 347 43.31 17.20 -13.28
N LYS A 348 43.91 17.67 -14.39
CA LYS A 348 44.01 16.90 -15.63
C LYS A 348 44.82 15.62 -15.38
N PHE A 349 44.38 14.52 -15.98
CA PHE A 349 45.01 13.21 -15.83
C PHE A 349 45.27 12.56 -17.20
N ASP A 350 46.35 11.79 -17.31
CA ASP A 350 46.64 11.01 -18.52
C ASP A 350 45.96 9.64 -18.45
N PHE A 351 44.86 9.50 -19.19
CA PHE A 351 44.06 8.27 -19.24
C PHE A 351 44.53 7.24 -20.28
N THR A 352 45.76 7.36 -20.81
CA THR A 352 46.32 6.35 -21.73
C THR A 352 46.29 4.92 -21.19
N CYS A 353 46.39 4.74 -19.86
CA CYS A 353 46.26 3.43 -19.22
C CYS A 353 44.88 2.76 -19.41
N LEU A 354 43.81 3.53 -19.66
CA LEU A 354 42.47 2.99 -19.90
C LEU A 354 42.33 2.29 -21.25
N ASN A 355 43.24 2.55 -22.20
CA ASN A 355 43.25 1.87 -23.50
C ASN A 355 43.43 0.35 -23.39
N HIS A 356 43.90 -0.13 -22.23
CA HIS A 356 43.98 -1.56 -21.94
C HIS A 356 42.61 -2.20 -21.62
N LEU A 357 41.62 -1.40 -21.20
CA LEU A 357 40.27 -1.86 -20.88
C LEU A 357 39.35 -1.73 -22.11
N LYS A 358 39.41 -2.71 -23.01
CA LYS A 358 38.66 -2.69 -24.28
C LYS A 358 37.14 -2.54 -24.14
N MET A 359 36.58 -2.93 -22.99
CA MET A 359 35.14 -2.93 -22.71
C MET A 359 34.70 -1.73 -21.87
N LEU A 360 35.59 -0.76 -21.62
CA LEU A 360 35.26 0.46 -20.90
C LEU A 360 34.43 1.38 -21.81
N ASN A 361 33.14 1.45 -21.51
CA ASN A 361 32.18 2.19 -22.32
C ASN A 361 31.66 3.44 -21.61
N ASP A 362 31.60 3.41 -20.27
CA ASP A 362 30.94 4.45 -19.49
C ASP A 362 31.82 4.91 -18.31
N ILE A 363 31.91 6.22 -18.10
CA ILE A 363 32.53 6.84 -16.94
C ILE A 363 31.55 7.80 -16.26
N ILE A 364 31.44 7.69 -14.94
CA ILE A 364 30.68 8.62 -14.11
C ILE A 364 31.66 9.52 -13.35
N CYS A 365 31.50 10.83 -13.47
CA CYS A 365 32.31 11.82 -12.78
C CYS A 365 31.47 12.55 -11.74
N TRP A 366 31.67 12.21 -10.46
CA TRP A 366 30.93 12.80 -9.34
C TRP A 366 31.73 13.90 -8.65
N LYS A 367 31.33 15.16 -8.79
CA LYS A 367 32.02 16.34 -8.22
C LYS A 367 33.49 16.43 -8.67
N CYS A 368 33.79 15.98 -9.88
CA CYS A 368 35.10 16.22 -10.50
C CYS A 368 35.10 17.60 -11.18
N SER A 369 36.27 18.20 -11.40
CA SER A 369 36.37 19.44 -12.18
C SER A 369 36.16 19.19 -13.67
N LEU A 370 35.73 20.22 -14.40
CA LEU A 370 35.62 20.13 -15.86
C LEU A 370 36.97 19.80 -16.53
N ASN A 371 38.08 20.29 -15.97
CA ASN A 371 39.42 19.98 -16.47
C ASN A 371 39.76 18.49 -16.39
N PHE A 372 39.37 17.81 -15.32
CA PHE A 372 39.52 16.36 -15.19
C PHE A 372 38.66 15.65 -16.23
N VAL A 373 37.38 16.04 -16.36
CA VAL A 373 36.44 15.43 -17.32
C VAL A 373 36.95 15.56 -18.76
N LYS A 374 37.47 16.73 -19.14
CA LYS A 374 38.09 16.99 -20.45
C LYS A 374 39.29 16.10 -20.78
N SER A 375 39.93 15.51 -19.77
CA SER A 375 41.07 14.62 -20.00
C SER A 375 40.66 13.18 -20.33
N ILE A 376 39.38 12.83 -20.17
CA ILE A 376 38.84 11.49 -20.50
C ILE A 376 38.74 11.33 -22.03
N PRO A 377 39.15 10.17 -22.59
CA PRO A 377 39.08 9.91 -24.03
C PRO A 377 37.67 10.03 -24.63
N GLU A 378 37.56 10.63 -25.82
CA GLU A 378 36.28 10.95 -26.48
C GLU A 378 35.44 9.72 -26.85
N GLN A 379 36.03 8.54 -26.96
CA GLN A 379 35.30 7.30 -27.27
C GLN A 379 34.48 6.73 -26.10
N ILE A 380 34.66 7.26 -24.87
CA ILE A 380 33.98 6.79 -23.67
C ILE A 380 32.79 7.71 -23.36
N ASN A 381 31.61 7.16 -23.11
CA ASN A 381 30.45 7.95 -22.68
C ASN A 381 30.65 8.47 -21.26
N ILE A 382 30.30 9.73 -21.02
CA ILE A 382 30.48 10.34 -19.70
C ILE A 382 29.13 10.77 -19.10
N GLU A 383 28.90 10.39 -17.84
CA GLU A 383 27.92 11.02 -16.95
C GLU A 383 28.64 11.99 -16.02
N MET A 384 28.31 13.26 -16.11
CA MET A 384 29.03 14.33 -15.40
C MET A 384 28.13 14.97 -14.34
N TYR A 385 28.60 15.03 -13.10
CA TYR A 385 27.95 15.73 -11.99
C TYR A 385 28.89 16.80 -11.44
N LEU A 386 28.77 18.04 -11.93
CA LEU A 386 29.56 19.18 -11.48
C LEU A 386 28.88 19.88 -10.29
N SER A 387 29.70 20.35 -9.36
CA SER A 387 29.23 21.12 -8.21
C SER A 387 30.24 22.23 -7.87
N GLU A 388 29.73 23.45 -7.67
CA GLU A 388 30.54 24.63 -7.28
C GLU A 388 31.67 24.99 -8.26
N ASP A 389 31.53 24.61 -9.54
CA ASP A 389 32.48 24.96 -10.59
C ASP A 389 32.25 26.41 -11.07
N LYS A 390 33.35 27.17 -11.21
CA LYS A 390 33.37 28.60 -11.60
C LYS A 390 33.97 28.81 -12.99
N THR A 391 34.04 27.77 -13.80
CA THR A 391 34.59 27.87 -15.15
C THR A 391 33.65 28.69 -16.03
N ASP A 392 34.15 29.75 -16.66
CA ASP A 392 33.36 30.53 -17.63
C ASP A 392 33.00 29.65 -18.85
N ASN A 393 31.79 29.81 -19.39
CA ASN A 393 31.30 29.09 -20.57
C ASN A 393 31.20 27.55 -20.42
N LEU A 394 30.71 27.05 -19.28
CA LEU A 394 30.53 25.61 -18.99
C LEU A 394 29.98 24.79 -20.17
N PHE A 395 28.94 25.27 -20.84
CA PHE A 395 28.31 24.53 -21.95
C PHE A 395 29.22 24.40 -23.18
N LYS A 396 29.95 25.46 -23.55
CA LYS A 396 30.89 25.42 -24.68
C LYS A 396 32.09 24.53 -24.40
N GLU A 397 32.49 24.48 -23.14
CA GLU A 397 33.63 23.71 -22.68
C GLU A 397 33.30 22.24 -22.38
N THR A 398 32.02 21.87 -22.39
CA THR A 398 31.53 20.50 -22.12
C THR A 398 31.98 19.54 -23.24
N PRO A 399 32.76 18.48 -22.94
CA PRO A 399 33.17 17.47 -23.91
C PRO A 399 32.00 16.84 -24.69
N SER A 400 32.24 16.51 -25.97
CA SER A 400 31.18 16.01 -26.87
C SER A 400 30.73 14.58 -26.59
N ASN A 401 31.45 13.84 -25.74
CA ASN A 401 31.14 12.47 -25.31
C ASN A 401 30.33 12.40 -24.00
N ILE A 402 29.90 13.55 -23.47
CA ILE A 402 28.97 13.58 -22.33
C ILE A 402 27.56 13.26 -22.81
N VAL A 403 26.97 12.24 -22.20
CA VAL A 403 25.60 11.77 -22.47
C VAL A 403 24.61 12.28 -21.42
N ASN A 404 25.05 12.37 -20.15
CA ASN A 404 24.23 12.83 -19.03
C ASN A 404 25.01 13.89 -18.24
N VAL A 405 24.35 14.98 -17.88
CA VAL A 405 24.98 16.07 -17.12
C VAL A 405 24.10 16.60 -16.00
N SER A 406 24.72 16.92 -14.87
CA SER A 406 24.12 17.58 -13.74
C SER A 406 25.03 18.71 -13.25
N TYR A 407 24.49 19.91 -13.16
CA TYR A 407 25.14 21.11 -12.62
C TYR A 407 24.46 21.49 -11.32
N SER A 408 25.24 21.69 -10.25
CA SER A 408 24.72 22.12 -8.95
C SER A 408 25.53 23.28 -8.38
N ASN A 409 24.88 24.43 -8.19
CA ASN A 409 25.54 25.67 -7.73
C ASN A 409 26.74 26.09 -8.61
N CYS A 410 26.63 25.89 -9.93
CA CYS A 410 27.65 26.31 -10.91
C CYS A 410 27.29 27.68 -11.51
N ASP A 411 28.29 28.52 -11.76
CA ASP A 411 28.08 29.79 -12.47
C ASP A 411 27.97 29.51 -13.98
N ILE A 412 26.76 29.61 -14.53
CA ILE A 412 26.50 29.31 -15.95
C ILE A 412 26.37 30.63 -16.71
N SER A 413 27.36 30.91 -17.55
CA SER A 413 27.36 32.01 -18.52
C SER A 413 27.23 31.47 -19.95
N ASP A 414 26.50 32.19 -20.82
CA ASP A 414 26.32 31.88 -22.24
C ASP A 414 25.57 30.55 -22.50
N CYS A 415 24.25 30.60 -22.33
CA CYS A 415 23.34 29.47 -22.51
C CYS A 415 23.06 29.09 -23.97
N SER A 416 23.70 29.73 -24.95
CA SER A 416 23.24 29.75 -26.35
C SER A 416 23.32 28.41 -27.10
N LYS A 417 24.14 27.44 -26.66
CA LYS A 417 24.31 26.15 -27.35
C LYS A 417 24.62 24.98 -26.40
N ILE A 418 23.58 24.26 -25.96
CA ILE A 418 23.75 22.95 -25.31
C ILE A 418 23.92 21.87 -26.39
N SER A 419 24.91 20.99 -26.22
CA SER A 419 25.19 19.92 -27.19
C SER A 419 23.99 18.99 -27.38
N GLY A 420 23.56 18.78 -28.63
CA GLY A 420 22.46 17.86 -28.96
C GLY A 420 22.77 16.37 -28.75
N LYS A 421 23.98 16.01 -28.32
CA LYS A 421 24.36 14.64 -27.92
C LYS A 421 23.95 14.32 -26.47
N ILE A 422 23.71 15.33 -25.64
CA ILE A 422 23.28 15.16 -24.26
C ILE A 422 21.83 14.67 -24.27
N ARG A 423 21.58 13.55 -23.59
CA ARG A 423 20.25 12.96 -23.42
C ARG A 423 19.59 13.41 -22.13
N SER A 424 20.37 13.58 -21.06
CA SER A 424 19.88 14.02 -19.76
C SER A 424 20.62 15.25 -19.26
N ILE A 425 19.88 16.27 -18.84
CA ILE A 425 20.43 17.48 -18.22
C ILE A 425 19.69 17.84 -16.94
N THR A 426 20.44 18.11 -15.88
CA THR A 426 19.93 18.64 -14.60
C THR A 426 20.69 19.91 -14.25
N ILE A 427 19.98 20.99 -13.96
CA ILE A 427 20.52 22.27 -13.52
C ILE A 427 19.84 22.59 -12.19
N ASP A 428 20.63 22.67 -11.12
CA ASP A 428 20.11 22.88 -9.77
C ASP A 428 20.80 24.07 -9.10
N CYS A 429 20.02 25.08 -8.75
CA CYS A 429 20.46 26.29 -8.04
C CYS A 429 21.66 27.01 -8.71
N CYS A 430 21.80 26.89 -10.03
CA CYS A 430 22.87 27.54 -10.78
C CYS A 430 22.43 28.98 -11.14
N PRO A 431 23.20 30.02 -10.78
CA PRO A 431 22.92 31.36 -11.27
C PRO A 431 23.15 31.43 -12.79
N ILE A 432 22.14 31.93 -13.49
CA ILE A 432 22.15 32.21 -14.93
C ILE A 432 21.73 33.68 -15.09
N ASP A 433 22.29 34.38 -16.08
CA ASP A 433 21.93 35.77 -16.36
C ASP A 433 20.45 35.86 -16.75
N SER A 434 19.73 36.87 -16.27
CA SER A 434 18.30 37.02 -16.55
C SER A 434 17.99 37.26 -18.03
N ASN A 435 18.98 37.70 -18.81
CA ASN A 435 18.85 37.88 -20.26
C ASN A 435 19.17 36.61 -21.05
N ASP A 436 19.75 35.60 -20.42
CA ASP A 436 20.06 34.32 -21.04
C ASP A 436 18.82 33.42 -21.11
N VAL A 437 18.80 32.59 -22.16
CA VAL A 437 17.71 31.66 -22.43
C VAL A 437 18.26 30.24 -22.50
N LEU A 438 17.67 29.32 -21.74
CA LEU A 438 17.95 27.89 -21.84
C LEU A 438 17.07 27.25 -22.90
N SER A 439 17.61 27.03 -24.09
CA SER A 439 16.88 26.36 -25.16
C SER A 439 17.22 24.86 -25.21
N PHE A 440 16.21 24.00 -25.10
CA PHE A 440 16.33 22.54 -25.21
C PHE A 440 15.67 22.03 -26.50
N GLY A 441 16.36 21.13 -27.20
CA GLY A 441 15.88 20.48 -28.42
C GLY A 441 15.03 19.23 -28.17
N LYS A 442 14.62 18.55 -29.24
CA LYS A 442 13.76 17.34 -29.18
C LYS A 442 14.45 16.05 -28.73
N ASN A 443 15.78 16.06 -28.66
CA ASN A 443 16.58 14.86 -28.40
C ASN A 443 16.78 14.55 -26.91
N TYR A 444 16.35 15.46 -26.02
CA TYR A 444 16.49 15.24 -24.58
C TYR A 444 15.46 14.21 -24.10
N GLU A 445 15.97 13.19 -23.41
CA GLU A 445 15.17 12.23 -22.66
C GLU A 445 14.82 12.80 -21.28
N ASN A 446 15.72 13.56 -20.67
CA ASN A 446 15.54 14.10 -19.33
C ASN A 446 16.03 15.55 -19.25
N VAL A 447 15.18 16.44 -18.75
CA VAL A 447 15.51 17.84 -18.46
C VAL A 447 15.00 18.15 -17.06
N THR A 448 15.83 18.71 -16.20
CA THR A 448 15.41 19.22 -14.89
C THR A 448 16.11 20.54 -14.65
N VAL A 449 15.34 21.60 -14.41
CA VAL A 449 15.85 22.93 -14.05
C VAL A 449 15.19 23.35 -12.76
N LYS A 450 16.00 23.55 -11.72
CA LYS A 450 15.60 24.10 -10.42
C LYS A 450 16.37 25.38 -10.19
N THR A 451 15.65 26.47 -10.00
CA THR A 451 16.27 27.79 -9.86
C THR A 451 15.62 28.60 -8.74
N ARG A 452 16.40 29.52 -8.19
CA ARG A 452 15.96 30.56 -7.24
C ARG A 452 15.98 31.96 -7.84
N LYS A 453 16.49 32.08 -9.07
CA LYS A 453 16.59 33.34 -9.81
C LYS A 453 15.76 33.23 -11.09
N PRO A 454 15.13 34.34 -11.53
CA PRO A 454 14.41 34.38 -12.79
C PRO A 454 15.24 33.85 -13.96
N ILE A 455 14.68 32.92 -14.73
CA ILE A 455 15.30 32.36 -15.93
C ILE A 455 14.25 32.02 -16.98
N LYS A 456 14.59 32.24 -18.25
CA LYS A 456 13.78 31.86 -19.39
C LYS A 456 14.22 30.51 -19.94
N ILE A 457 13.26 29.62 -20.16
CA ILE A 457 13.42 28.28 -20.74
C ILE A 457 12.62 28.21 -22.03
N GLU A 458 13.24 27.68 -23.08
CA GLU A 458 12.59 27.40 -24.36
C GLU A 458 12.63 25.90 -24.68
N MET A 459 11.47 25.31 -25.01
CA MET A 459 11.33 23.88 -25.33
C MET A 459 10.83 23.70 -26.77
N ASN A 460 11.66 24.08 -27.73
CA ASN A 460 11.31 24.19 -29.14
C ASN A 460 10.69 22.90 -29.73
N GLY A 461 9.35 22.91 -29.87
CA GLY A 461 8.56 21.93 -30.62
C GLY A 461 8.47 20.52 -30.02
N TYR A 462 8.73 20.35 -28.71
CA TYR A 462 8.65 19.04 -28.05
C TYR A 462 7.51 18.95 -27.02
N VAL A 463 7.45 19.91 -26.09
CA VAL A 463 6.45 19.90 -24.99
C VAL A 463 5.23 20.77 -25.31
N GLY A 464 5.38 21.72 -26.24
CA GLY A 464 4.36 22.69 -26.64
C GLY A 464 4.64 24.12 -26.15
N PHE A 465 5.64 24.31 -25.28
CA PHE A 465 6.02 25.63 -24.79
C PHE A 465 7.13 26.27 -25.65
N GLU A 466 6.87 27.46 -26.17
CA GLU A 466 7.91 28.36 -26.70
C GLU A 466 8.69 28.97 -25.54
N GLU A 467 8.04 29.64 -24.58
CA GLU A 467 8.75 30.34 -23.48
C GLU A 467 8.13 30.07 -22.09
N VAL A 468 8.94 29.59 -21.16
CA VAL A 468 8.60 29.40 -19.74
C VAL A 468 9.58 30.18 -18.87
N PHE A 469 9.06 31.01 -17.97
CA PHE A 469 9.84 31.74 -16.98
C PHE A 469 9.75 31.01 -15.63
N LEU A 470 10.89 30.68 -15.05
CA LEU A 470 11.01 30.16 -13.69
C LEU A 470 11.67 31.20 -12.79
N GLY A 471 11.54 31.09 -11.47
CA GLY A 471 12.45 31.73 -10.51
C GLY A 471 11.85 32.86 -9.66
N ASP A 472 10.53 33.03 -9.66
CA ASP A 472 9.83 33.94 -8.75
C ASP A 472 9.71 33.36 -7.32
N SER A 473 10.00 32.07 -7.15
CA SER A 473 9.97 31.32 -5.90
C SER A 473 11.30 30.58 -5.67
N LYS A 474 11.57 30.23 -4.41
CA LYS A 474 12.72 29.36 -4.06
C LYS A 474 12.56 27.93 -4.57
N ASN A 475 11.34 27.55 -4.96
CA ASN A 475 10.97 26.19 -5.35
C ASN A 475 10.57 26.09 -6.82
N SER A 476 10.95 27.04 -7.68
CA SER A 476 10.62 26.96 -9.11
C SER A 476 11.31 25.76 -9.77
N VAL A 477 10.51 24.93 -10.44
CA VAL A 477 10.95 23.70 -11.11
C VAL A 477 10.37 23.61 -12.51
N PHE A 478 11.22 23.30 -13.48
CA PHE A 478 10.85 22.69 -14.75
C PHE A 478 11.43 21.29 -14.78
N LYS A 479 10.62 20.28 -15.07
CA LYS A 479 11.08 18.91 -15.24
C LYS A 479 10.35 18.23 -16.37
N PHE A 480 11.12 17.56 -17.20
CA PHE A 480 10.66 16.70 -18.26
C PHE A 480 11.44 15.37 -18.20
N ASN A 481 10.74 14.24 -18.24
CA ASN A 481 11.35 12.91 -18.26
C ASN A 481 10.63 12.02 -19.27
N LYS A 482 11.38 11.40 -20.18
CA LYS A 482 10.91 10.42 -21.14
C LYS A 482 11.24 9.02 -20.65
N GLU A 483 10.21 8.22 -20.39
CA GLU A 483 10.39 6.83 -19.99
C GLU A 483 11.06 6.04 -21.13
N PRO A 484 12.17 5.32 -20.87
CA PRO A 484 12.95 4.68 -21.93
C PRO A 484 12.21 3.53 -22.62
N VAL A 485 11.29 2.86 -21.93
CA VAL A 485 10.58 1.68 -22.44
C VAL A 485 9.33 2.05 -23.26
N THR A 486 8.53 2.97 -22.74
CA THR A 486 7.24 3.35 -23.37
C THR A 486 7.38 4.58 -24.25
N HIS A 487 8.50 5.30 -24.14
CA HIS A 487 8.73 6.62 -24.72
C HIS A 487 7.73 7.69 -24.28
N ARG A 488 6.96 7.44 -23.21
CA ARG A 488 6.01 8.40 -22.67
C ARG A 488 6.71 9.43 -21.79
N GLY A 489 6.32 10.69 -21.95
CA GLY A 489 6.86 11.84 -21.24
C GLY A 489 6.07 12.16 -19.97
N VAL A 490 6.78 12.58 -18.93
CA VAL A 490 6.28 13.18 -17.69
C VAL A 490 6.75 14.63 -17.67
N LEU A 491 5.82 15.57 -17.52
CA LEU A 491 6.08 17.00 -17.43
C LEU A 491 5.66 17.50 -16.03
N GLU A 492 6.50 18.33 -15.42
CA GLU A 492 6.23 18.97 -14.14
C GLU A 492 6.73 20.42 -14.19
N LEU A 493 5.81 21.36 -13.94
CA LEU A 493 6.04 22.79 -13.83
C LEU A 493 5.56 23.27 -12.46
N ILE A 494 6.45 23.90 -11.70
CA ILE A 494 6.17 24.43 -10.35
C ILE A 494 6.67 25.87 -10.27
N ASP A 495 5.82 26.77 -9.76
CA ASP A 495 6.11 28.21 -9.59
C ASP A 495 6.70 28.82 -10.88
N ALA A 496 5.93 28.73 -11.97
CA ALA A 496 6.34 29.12 -13.32
C ALA A 496 5.36 30.10 -13.96
N LYS A 497 5.85 30.95 -14.84
CA LYS A 497 5.04 31.85 -15.66
C LYS A 497 5.23 31.53 -17.13
N ILE A 498 4.13 31.34 -17.86
CA ILE A 498 4.17 31.06 -19.29
C ILE A 498 3.77 32.35 -20.01
N MET A 499 4.69 32.86 -20.83
CA MET A 499 4.56 34.17 -21.49
C MET A 499 4.17 34.04 -22.96
N GLU A 500 3.47 35.08 -23.42
CA GLU A 500 3.19 35.51 -24.79
C GLU A 500 3.14 34.41 -25.86
N MET A 501 1.93 33.99 -26.23
CA MET A 501 1.71 33.12 -27.39
C MET A 501 0.53 33.58 -28.22
N ALA A 502 0.74 33.67 -29.54
CA ALA A 502 -0.33 33.92 -30.50
C ALA A 502 -1.26 32.71 -30.69
N MET A 503 -0.96 31.55 -30.09
CA MET A 503 -1.61 30.26 -30.33
C MET A 503 -1.85 29.49 -29.01
N PRO A 504 -2.85 28.59 -28.97
CA PRO A 504 -3.03 27.67 -27.85
C PRO A 504 -1.83 26.73 -27.67
N ILE A 505 -1.40 26.54 -26.43
CA ILE A 505 -0.30 25.64 -26.04
C ILE A 505 -0.83 24.22 -26.02
N THR A 506 -0.56 23.46 -27.08
CA THR A 506 -0.97 22.06 -27.12
C THR A 506 0.12 21.18 -26.49
N ILE A 507 -0.21 20.55 -25.37
CA ILE A 507 0.68 19.56 -24.73
C ILE A 507 0.84 18.37 -25.65
N SER A 508 2.08 17.95 -25.90
CA SER A 508 2.36 16.82 -26.80
C SER A 508 1.62 15.54 -26.39
N GLU A 509 1.09 14.81 -27.38
CA GLU A 509 0.46 13.49 -27.17
C GLU A 509 1.40 12.46 -26.51
N ASN A 510 2.71 12.65 -26.66
CA ASN A 510 3.70 11.78 -26.02
C ASN A 510 3.79 12.03 -24.51
N ILE A 511 3.25 13.13 -23.99
CA ILE A 511 3.23 13.42 -22.55
C ILE A 511 1.99 12.74 -21.96
N HIS A 512 2.22 11.75 -21.12
CA HIS A 512 1.17 11.00 -20.46
C HIS A 512 0.88 11.50 -19.05
N GLU A 513 1.78 12.30 -18.47
CA GLU A 513 1.60 12.92 -17.16
C GLU A 513 2.06 14.37 -17.20
N ALA A 514 1.20 15.29 -16.75
CA ALA A 514 1.49 16.72 -16.72
C ALA A 514 1.06 17.34 -15.39
N THR A 515 2.01 17.95 -14.67
CA THR A 515 1.77 18.67 -13.41
C THR A 515 2.04 20.16 -13.57
N PHE A 516 1.08 20.98 -13.16
CA PHE A 516 1.12 22.44 -13.15
C PHE A 516 0.76 22.93 -11.74
N GLU A 517 1.77 23.26 -10.93
CA GLU A 517 1.60 23.82 -9.60
C GLU A 517 2.04 25.28 -9.55
N CYS A 518 1.18 26.18 -9.07
CA CYS A 518 1.50 27.62 -9.00
C CYS A 518 1.92 28.20 -10.36
N VAL A 519 1.29 27.76 -11.45
CA VAL A 519 1.61 28.21 -12.80
C VAL A 519 0.71 29.37 -13.21
N GLN A 520 1.30 30.47 -13.68
CA GLN A 520 0.56 31.62 -14.19
C GLN A 520 0.62 31.69 -15.72
N LEU A 521 -0.53 31.73 -16.37
CA LEU A 521 -0.68 32.01 -17.80
C LEU A 521 -1.05 33.48 -18.01
N LEU A 522 -0.59 34.08 -19.11
CA LEU A 522 -1.07 35.40 -19.54
C LEU A 522 -2.50 35.34 -20.09
N SER A 523 -3.16 36.52 -20.14
CA SER A 523 -4.61 36.71 -20.32
C SER A 523 -5.24 36.07 -21.56
N ASP A 524 -4.45 35.71 -22.58
CA ASP A 524 -4.94 35.14 -23.85
C ASP A 524 -4.41 33.72 -24.13
N SER A 525 -3.53 33.20 -23.27
CA SER A 525 -2.93 31.88 -23.46
C SER A 525 -3.83 30.79 -22.89
N THR A 526 -3.93 29.68 -23.63
CA THR A 526 -4.69 28.48 -23.20
C THR A 526 -3.80 27.26 -23.28
N ILE A 527 -3.79 26.42 -22.25
CA ILE A 527 -3.18 25.08 -22.30
C ILE A 527 -4.23 24.09 -22.78
N VAL A 528 -3.93 23.35 -23.85
CA VAL A 528 -4.79 22.35 -24.48
C VAL A 528 -4.21 20.96 -24.28
N PHE A 529 -5.04 20.05 -23.77
CA PHE A 529 -4.72 18.63 -23.60
C PHE A 529 -5.41 17.84 -24.72
N PRO A 530 -4.65 17.17 -25.61
CA PRO A 530 -5.20 16.72 -26.87
C PRO A 530 -6.12 15.49 -26.77
N HIS A 531 -5.99 14.67 -25.70
CA HIS A 531 -6.71 13.40 -25.60
C HIS A 531 -7.08 13.06 -24.14
N THR A 532 -8.11 12.23 -23.98
CA THR A 532 -8.42 11.55 -22.72
C THR A 532 -7.39 10.46 -22.43
N GLY A 533 -6.95 10.35 -21.17
CA GLY A 533 -6.01 9.30 -20.74
C GLY A 533 -4.64 9.80 -20.31
N GLN A 534 -4.35 11.10 -20.38
CA GLN A 534 -3.20 11.67 -19.68
C GLN A 534 -3.56 11.87 -18.20
N SER A 535 -2.58 11.61 -17.34
CA SER A 535 -2.57 12.03 -15.95
C SER A 535 -2.34 13.53 -15.91
N ILE A 536 -3.25 14.30 -15.31
CA ILE A 536 -3.10 15.75 -15.20
C ILE A 536 -3.23 16.17 -13.74
N GLN A 537 -2.39 17.10 -13.30
CA GLN A 537 -2.53 17.75 -12.00
C GLN A 537 -2.34 19.24 -12.19
N ILE A 538 -3.39 20.02 -11.96
CA ILE A 538 -3.37 21.48 -12.01
C ILE A 538 -3.78 21.96 -10.62
N SER A 539 -2.92 22.71 -9.94
CA SER A 539 -3.21 23.21 -8.59
C SER A 539 -2.57 24.55 -8.36
N ARG A 540 -3.29 25.48 -7.72
CA ARG A 540 -2.78 26.82 -7.42
C ARG A 540 -2.35 27.64 -8.64
N SER A 541 -2.84 27.26 -9.82
CA SER A 541 -2.50 27.88 -11.09
C SER A 541 -3.53 28.93 -11.48
N GLN A 542 -3.15 29.87 -12.34
CA GLN A 542 -4.01 30.94 -12.85
C GLN A 542 -3.96 30.97 -14.37
N GLY A 543 -5.12 31.08 -15.01
CA GLY A 543 -5.23 31.16 -16.48
C GLY A 543 -6.17 30.14 -17.08
N LEU A 544 -6.31 30.14 -18.40
CA LEU A 544 -7.28 29.31 -19.12
C LEU A 544 -6.69 27.92 -19.44
N PHE A 545 -7.38 26.88 -19.00
CA PHE A 545 -7.04 25.48 -19.31
C PHE A 545 -8.22 24.85 -20.06
N ASP A 546 -7.93 24.26 -21.22
CA ASP A 546 -8.90 23.52 -22.01
C ASP A 546 -9.03 22.10 -21.47
N LEU A 547 -10.09 21.87 -20.68
CA LEU A 547 -10.40 20.59 -20.06
C LEU A 547 -11.56 19.89 -20.78
N GLU A 548 -11.85 20.23 -22.03
CA GLU A 548 -12.95 19.63 -22.80
C GLU A 548 -12.88 18.11 -22.84
N ALA A 549 -11.67 17.55 -22.99
CA ALA A 549 -11.45 16.11 -22.93
C ALA A 549 -11.83 15.49 -21.57
N TYR A 550 -11.65 16.20 -20.46
CA TYR A 550 -11.79 15.64 -19.11
C TYR A 550 -13.14 15.91 -18.46
N ILE A 551 -13.69 17.11 -18.65
CA ILE A 551 -14.94 17.59 -18.02
C ILE A 551 -15.90 18.27 -19.01
N GLY A 552 -15.54 18.36 -20.30
CA GLY A 552 -16.45 18.82 -21.36
C GLY A 552 -16.42 20.33 -21.69
N PHE A 553 -15.58 21.13 -21.02
CA PHE A 553 -15.45 22.57 -21.29
C PHE A 553 -14.09 23.13 -20.84
N LYS A 554 -13.84 24.41 -21.16
CA LYS A 554 -12.63 25.17 -20.78
C LYS A 554 -12.84 25.88 -19.46
N GLN A 555 -11.88 25.79 -18.54
CA GLN A 555 -11.97 26.40 -17.22
C GLN A 555 -10.92 27.50 -17.05
N LEU A 556 -11.35 28.70 -16.66
CA LEU A 556 -10.45 29.75 -16.18
C LEU A 556 -10.11 29.45 -14.72
N PHE A 557 -8.85 29.06 -14.47
CA PHE A 557 -8.37 28.74 -13.13
C PHE A 557 -8.02 30.00 -12.34
N THR A 558 -8.39 29.96 -11.05
CA THR A 558 -7.90 30.89 -10.02
C THR A 558 -6.94 30.15 -9.07
N TYR A 559 -6.19 30.91 -8.27
CA TYR A 559 -5.17 30.34 -7.37
C TYR A 559 -5.69 29.31 -6.34
N ASN A 560 -6.99 29.27 -6.08
CA ASN A 560 -7.54 28.29 -5.14
C ASN A 560 -8.08 27.05 -5.84
N MET A 561 -8.20 27.04 -7.16
CA MET A 561 -8.73 25.92 -7.93
C MET A 561 -7.70 24.81 -8.06
N ALA A 562 -8.19 23.57 -8.09
CA ALA A 562 -7.38 22.43 -8.47
C ALA A 562 -8.19 21.37 -9.23
N VAL A 563 -7.52 20.71 -10.17
CA VAL A 563 -8.00 19.52 -10.89
C VAL A 563 -6.91 18.47 -10.86
N LYS A 564 -7.28 17.22 -10.58
CA LYS A 564 -6.35 16.10 -10.65
C LYS A 564 -7.02 14.91 -11.31
N VAL A 565 -6.39 14.32 -12.32
CA VAL A 565 -6.82 13.11 -13.01
C VAL A 565 -5.67 12.13 -12.98
N LEU A 566 -5.89 10.93 -12.42
CA LEU A 566 -4.87 9.88 -12.34
C LEU A 566 -5.41 8.55 -12.87
N PRO A 567 -4.57 7.69 -13.48
CA PRO A 567 -4.97 6.31 -13.76
C PRO A 567 -5.11 5.50 -12.45
N ILE A 568 -6.08 4.61 -12.39
CA ILE A 568 -6.22 3.66 -11.27
C ILE A 568 -5.29 2.48 -11.53
N GLN A 569 -4.35 2.25 -10.60
CA GLN A 569 -3.41 1.13 -10.68
C GLN A 569 -4.17 -0.21 -10.76
N ASN A 570 -3.72 -1.11 -11.63
CA ASN A 570 -4.29 -2.44 -11.86
C ASN A 570 -5.67 -2.47 -12.56
N SER A 571 -6.17 -1.36 -13.11
CA SER A 571 -7.36 -1.40 -13.95
C SER A 571 -7.05 -1.97 -15.34
N GLU A 572 -7.73 -3.05 -15.74
CA GLU A 572 -7.60 -3.64 -17.07
C GLU A 572 -8.22 -2.76 -18.18
N ILE A 573 -9.12 -1.84 -17.81
CA ILE A 573 -9.96 -1.07 -18.74
C ILE A 573 -9.54 0.43 -18.76
N SER A 574 -8.33 0.75 -18.30
CA SER A 574 -7.83 2.14 -18.24
C SER A 574 -8.75 3.09 -17.47
N LEU A 575 -9.29 2.63 -16.33
CA LEU A 575 -10.12 3.48 -15.46
C LEU A 575 -9.28 4.53 -14.73
N SER A 576 -9.91 5.66 -14.43
CA SER A 576 -9.27 6.85 -13.87
C SER A 576 -9.98 7.36 -12.60
N TYR A 577 -9.23 8.13 -11.83
CA TYR A 577 -9.65 8.95 -10.72
C TYR A 577 -9.72 10.41 -11.17
N ILE A 578 -10.73 11.17 -10.71
CA ILE A 578 -10.81 12.62 -10.91
C ILE A 578 -11.12 13.36 -9.60
N LEU A 579 -10.41 14.45 -9.34
CA LEU A 579 -10.62 15.42 -8.28
C LEU A 579 -10.90 16.79 -8.89
N LEU A 580 -11.99 17.43 -8.47
CA LEU A 580 -12.32 18.82 -8.76
C LEU A 580 -12.39 19.59 -7.44
N ARG A 581 -11.62 20.67 -7.29
CA ARG A 581 -11.55 21.44 -6.04
C ARG A 581 -11.72 22.94 -6.26
N ASN A 582 -12.60 23.56 -5.45
CA ASN A 582 -12.90 24.99 -5.41
C ASN A 582 -13.36 25.56 -6.77
N ILE A 583 -14.13 24.78 -7.54
CA ILE A 583 -14.59 25.14 -8.89
C ILE A 583 -16.05 25.61 -8.84
N GLN A 584 -16.37 26.68 -9.54
CA GLN A 584 -17.74 27.10 -9.81
C GLN A 584 -18.13 26.68 -11.23
N LEU A 585 -19.29 26.05 -11.37
CA LEU A 585 -19.78 25.45 -12.61
C LEU A 585 -21.10 26.12 -13.01
N ASP A 586 -21.06 26.88 -14.10
CA ASP A 586 -22.21 27.56 -14.70
C ASP A 586 -22.87 26.76 -15.83
N GLN A 587 -22.29 25.60 -16.18
CA GLN A 587 -22.71 24.74 -17.29
C GLN A 587 -22.77 23.28 -16.84
N ASN A 588 -23.54 22.48 -17.59
CA ASN A 588 -23.62 21.04 -17.35
C ASN A 588 -22.28 20.37 -17.66
N ILE A 589 -21.75 19.63 -16.69
CA ILE A 589 -20.60 18.75 -16.88
C ILE A 589 -21.09 17.36 -17.20
N ILE A 590 -20.52 16.76 -18.25
CA ILE A 590 -20.68 15.33 -18.54
C ILE A 590 -19.31 14.69 -18.35
N LEU A 591 -19.17 13.88 -17.31
CA LEU A 591 -17.92 13.15 -17.08
C LEU A 591 -17.78 12.02 -18.13
N PRO A 592 -16.66 11.93 -18.86
CA PRO A 592 -16.34 10.79 -19.72
C PRO A 592 -16.46 9.43 -19.01
N ASN A 593 -16.82 8.38 -19.75
CA ASN A 593 -17.07 7.04 -19.20
C ASN A 593 -15.80 6.23 -18.88
N ASN A 594 -14.85 6.86 -18.19
CA ASN A 594 -13.60 6.25 -17.73
C ASN A 594 -13.29 6.53 -16.25
N TYR A 595 -14.07 7.37 -15.55
CA TYR A 595 -13.83 7.63 -14.13
C TYR A 595 -14.57 6.67 -13.22
N GLU A 596 -13.83 5.81 -12.52
CA GLU A 596 -14.38 4.90 -11.50
C GLU A 596 -14.49 5.58 -10.13
N TYR A 597 -13.64 6.57 -9.87
CA TYR A 597 -13.60 7.32 -8.61
C TYR A 597 -13.61 8.83 -8.86
N VAL A 598 -14.67 9.50 -8.39
CA VAL A 598 -14.89 10.94 -8.50
C VAL A 598 -14.85 11.61 -7.13
N VAL A 599 -14.07 12.67 -6.98
CA VAL A 599 -13.98 13.50 -5.77
C VAL A 599 -14.27 14.95 -6.12
N LEU A 600 -15.22 15.55 -5.40
CA LEU A 600 -15.67 16.92 -5.56
C LEU A 600 -15.48 17.63 -4.22
N GLU A 601 -14.67 18.68 -4.19
CA GLU A 601 -14.36 19.46 -2.98
C GLU A 601 -14.67 20.93 -3.22
N ASN A 602 -15.57 21.52 -2.43
CA ASN A 602 -15.96 22.92 -2.56
C ASN A 602 -16.41 23.29 -3.99
N VAL A 603 -17.09 22.38 -4.67
CA VAL A 603 -17.64 22.61 -6.01
C VAL A 603 -19.03 23.22 -5.87
N VAL A 604 -19.24 24.36 -6.51
CA VAL A 604 -20.53 25.07 -6.55
C VAL A 604 -21.08 24.93 -7.95
N VAL A 605 -22.27 24.33 -8.08
CA VAL A 605 -22.95 24.17 -9.37
C VAL A 605 -24.15 25.12 -9.40
N ASP A 606 -24.19 25.99 -10.41
CA ASP A 606 -25.28 26.94 -10.59
C ASP A 606 -26.64 26.22 -10.78
N GLU A 607 -27.74 26.91 -10.49
CA GLU A 607 -29.09 26.30 -10.46
C GLU A 607 -29.52 25.63 -11.77
N ASN A 608 -29.02 26.13 -12.91
CA ASN A 608 -29.31 25.63 -14.25
C ASN A 608 -28.27 24.61 -14.76
N ALA A 609 -27.27 24.29 -13.95
CA ALA A 609 -26.20 23.37 -14.25
C ALA A 609 -26.31 22.10 -13.40
N SER A 610 -25.61 21.05 -13.84
CA SER A 610 -25.53 19.78 -13.14
C SER A 610 -24.24 19.05 -13.48
N VAL A 611 -23.77 18.22 -12.55
CA VAL A 611 -22.66 17.29 -12.79
C VAL A 611 -23.23 15.90 -13.07
N LEU A 612 -23.16 15.46 -14.32
CA LEU A 612 -23.57 14.12 -14.74
C LEU A 612 -22.40 13.13 -14.55
N LEU A 613 -22.58 12.21 -13.60
CA LEU A 613 -21.65 11.11 -13.37
C LEU A 613 -21.79 10.05 -14.45
N ASN A 614 -20.68 9.41 -14.81
CA ASN A 614 -20.66 8.37 -15.84
C ASN A 614 -21.14 7.01 -15.31
N LYS A 615 -21.22 6.01 -16.20
CA LYS A 615 -21.63 4.64 -15.87
C LYS A 615 -20.58 3.86 -15.08
N ALA A 616 -19.30 4.14 -15.33
CA ALA A 616 -18.15 3.49 -14.69
C ALA A 616 -17.93 3.91 -13.22
N CYS A 617 -18.55 5.01 -12.77
CA CYS A 617 -18.35 5.59 -11.45
C CYS A 617 -18.91 4.69 -10.35
N LYS A 618 -18.02 4.13 -9.53
CA LYS A 618 -18.36 3.29 -8.38
C LYS A 618 -18.13 3.98 -7.04
N ARG A 619 -17.26 4.99 -7.03
CA ARG A 619 -16.87 5.71 -5.81
C ARG A 619 -17.07 7.21 -6.01
N LEU A 620 -17.78 7.83 -5.08
CA LEU A 620 -18.09 9.26 -5.11
C LEU A 620 -17.79 9.89 -3.76
N VAL A 621 -17.03 10.98 -3.74
CA VAL A 621 -16.82 11.81 -2.55
C VAL A 621 -17.26 13.24 -2.88
N ILE A 622 -18.14 13.80 -2.06
CA ILE A 622 -18.61 15.18 -2.17
C ILE A 622 -18.31 15.87 -0.84
N SER A 623 -17.58 16.98 -0.85
CA SER A 623 -17.17 17.68 0.37
C SER A 623 -17.34 19.18 0.26
N GLY A 624 -18.24 19.76 1.05
CA GLY A 624 -18.50 21.21 1.04
C GLY A 624 -19.03 21.74 -0.29
N CYS A 625 -19.72 20.92 -1.06
CA CYS A 625 -20.27 21.27 -2.36
C CYS A 625 -21.73 21.73 -2.27
N SER A 626 -22.19 22.41 -3.32
CA SER A 626 -23.60 22.77 -3.51
C SER A 626 -24.01 22.64 -4.98
N GLY A 627 -25.30 22.39 -5.21
CA GLY A 627 -25.92 22.27 -6.53
C GLY A 627 -26.33 20.83 -6.90
N THR A 628 -26.52 20.59 -8.20
CA THR A 628 -27.18 19.37 -8.70
C THR A 628 -26.19 18.32 -9.20
N PHE A 629 -26.24 17.11 -8.66
CA PHE A 629 -25.42 15.96 -9.04
C PHE A 629 -26.30 14.86 -9.63
N ASN A 630 -26.18 14.63 -10.93
CA ASN A 630 -26.97 13.61 -11.62
C ASN A 630 -26.24 12.26 -11.60
N ILE A 631 -26.80 11.31 -10.86
CA ILE A 631 -26.33 9.94 -10.70
C ILE A 631 -27.16 8.94 -11.53
N SER A 632 -27.99 9.42 -12.46
CA SER A 632 -28.87 8.58 -13.27
C SER A 632 -28.11 7.60 -14.16
N ASP A 633 -26.86 7.85 -14.51
CA ASP A 633 -26.14 6.99 -15.45
C ASP A 633 -25.26 5.96 -14.75
N ALA A 634 -24.80 6.23 -13.52
CA ALA A 634 -24.05 5.26 -12.71
C ALA A 634 -24.86 3.97 -12.50
N GLU A 635 -24.25 2.80 -12.65
CA GLU A 635 -24.99 1.53 -12.49
C GLU A 635 -25.18 1.16 -11.01
N TYR A 636 -24.13 1.30 -10.21
CA TYR A 636 -24.06 0.94 -8.80
C TYR A 636 -22.86 1.63 -8.14
N PHE A 637 -23.02 2.04 -6.88
CA PHE A 637 -21.93 2.60 -6.08
C PHE A 637 -21.43 1.61 -5.05
N GLU A 638 -20.13 1.35 -5.06
CA GLU A 638 -19.44 0.67 -3.96
C GLU A 638 -19.41 1.57 -2.72
N ASN A 639 -19.13 2.87 -2.91
CA ASN A 639 -19.05 3.85 -1.82
C ASN A 639 -19.48 5.26 -2.28
N ILE A 640 -20.35 5.89 -1.51
CA ILE A 640 -20.61 7.34 -1.56
C ILE A 640 -20.25 7.96 -0.22
N THR A 641 -19.41 8.99 -0.23
CA THR A 641 -19.08 9.80 0.95
C THR A 641 -19.56 11.24 0.75
N ILE A 642 -20.31 11.77 1.70
CA ILE A 642 -20.78 13.16 1.70
C ILE A 642 -20.29 13.85 2.96
N CYS A 643 -19.44 14.87 2.81
CA CYS A 643 -18.95 15.73 3.89
C CYS A 643 -19.67 17.07 3.81
N TYR A 644 -20.52 17.35 4.79
CA TYR A 644 -21.22 18.63 4.90
C TYR A 644 -20.28 19.66 5.56
N SER A 645 -20.27 20.89 5.05
CA SER A 645 -19.53 22.01 5.61
C SER A 645 -20.39 22.81 6.57
N ILE A 646 -19.87 23.21 7.73
CA ILE A 646 -20.61 24.08 8.66
C ILE A 646 -20.72 25.53 8.20
N TYR A 647 -19.87 25.96 7.27
CA TYR A 647 -19.79 27.36 6.83
C TYR A 647 -20.53 27.65 5.53
N LYS A 648 -20.88 26.60 4.77
CA LYS A 648 -21.44 26.74 3.43
C LYS A 648 -22.81 26.09 3.37
N ASP A 649 -23.66 26.65 2.53
CA ASP A 649 -24.94 26.04 2.21
C ASP A 649 -24.69 24.72 1.48
N ASN A 650 -25.00 23.60 2.16
CA ASN A 650 -24.86 22.26 1.60
C ASN A 650 -26.10 21.87 0.79
N ASP A 651 -26.51 22.73 -0.16
CA ASP A 651 -27.66 22.47 -1.03
C ASP A 651 -27.31 21.46 -2.12
N ILE A 652 -27.01 20.23 -1.71
CA ILE A 652 -26.68 19.12 -2.60
C ILE A 652 -27.99 18.47 -3.02
N ARG A 653 -28.27 18.46 -4.33
CA ARG A 653 -29.45 17.80 -4.92
C ARG A 653 -29.00 16.63 -5.79
N PHE A 654 -29.53 15.44 -5.53
CA PHE A 654 -29.26 14.28 -6.38
C PHE A 654 -30.39 14.07 -7.39
N VAL A 655 -30.02 13.79 -8.65
CA VAL A 655 -30.97 13.37 -9.70
C VAL A 655 -30.73 11.91 -10.03
N GLY A 656 -31.81 11.13 -10.07
CA GLY A 656 -31.76 9.68 -10.25
C GLY A 656 -31.76 8.93 -8.92
N SER A 657 -31.81 7.60 -9.01
CA SER A 657 -31.76 6.75 -7.82
C SER A 657 -31.01 5.44 -8.08
N ARG A 658 -30.06 5.12 -7.20
CA ARG A 658 -29.09 4.03 -7.41
C ARG A 658 -28.81 3.21 -6.17
N VAL A 659 -28.37 1.97 -6.42
CA VAL A 659 -27.93 1.06 -5.38
C VAL A 659 -26.58 1.54 -4.86
N VAL A 660 -26.46 1.65 -3.54
CA VAL A 660 -25.23 2.07 -2.85
C VAL A 660 -24.87 1.00 -1.83
N ASN A 661 -23.66 0.45 -1.86
CA ASN A 661 -23.26 -0.53 -0.85
C ASN A 661 -22.81 0.13 0.45
N HIS A 662 -21.97 1.16 0.37
CA HIS A 662 -21.51 1.93 1.52
C HIS A 662 -21.88 3.40 1.35
N LEU A 663 -22.65 3.95 2.27
CA LEU A 663 -22.96 5.37 2.35
C LEU A 663 -22.35 5.96 3.62
N HIS A 664 -21.42 6.90 3.46
CA HIS A 664 -20.73 7.58 4.55
C HIS A 664 -21.12 9.05 4.60
N LEU A 665 -21.73 9.48 5.70
CA LEU A 665 -22.11 10.86 5.93
C LEU A 665 -21.23 11.45 7.02
N ARG A 666 -20.52 12.54 6.69
CA ARG A 666 -19.60 13.23 7.59
C ARG A 666 -20.14 14.61 7.94
N ASN A 667 -20.09 14.95 9.22
CA ASN A 667 -20.34 16.32 9.70
C ASN A 667 -21.73 16.87 9.34
N ILE A 668 -22.77 16.03 9.39
CA ILE A 668 -24.12 16.46 8.98
C ILE A 668 -24.58 17.69 9.78
N CYS A 669 -24.70 18.82 9.10
CA CYS A 669 -25.04 20.13 9.67
C CYS A 669 -26.05 20.93 8.83
N GLY A 670 -26.77 20.25 7.93
CA GLY A 670 -27.73 20.88 7.02
C GLY A 670 -29.18 20.72 7.43
N ASN A 671 -30.06 21.38 6.68
CA ASN A 671 -31.51 21.22 6.78
C ASN A 671 -31.90 19.74 6.65
N VAL A 672 -32.65 19.22 7.63
CA VAL A 672 -33.05 17.81 7.68
C VAL A 672 -33.86 17.38 6.46
N GLU A 673 -34.70 18.26 5.92
CA GLU A 673 -35.46 17.97 4.69
C GLU A 673 -34.55 17.78 3.48
N VAL A 674 -33.43 18.52 3.42
CA VAL A 674 -32.42 18.37 2.36
C VAL A 674 -31.73 17.02 2.50
N VAL A 675 -31.25 16.66 3.70
CA VAL A 675 -30.63 15.35 3.96
C VAL A 675 -31.62 14.20 3.65
N LYS A 676 -32.87 14.33 4.06
CA LYS A 676 -33.95 13.37 3.79
C LYS A 676 -34.19 13.21 2.29
N SER A 677 -34.23 14.32 1.55
CA SER A 677 -34.39 14.31 0.10
C SER A 677 -33.24 13.61 -0.61
N GLN A 678 -31.99 13.82 -0.14
CA GLN A 678 -30.80 13.17 -0.67
C GLN A 678 -30.84 11.66 -0.46
N LEU A 679 -31.24 11.21 0.73
CA LEU A 679 -31.27 9.79 1.08
C LEU A 679 -32.31 8.99 0.29
N LYS A 680 -33.42 9.63 -0.11
CA LYS A 680 -34.42 9.02 -1.00
C LYS A 680 -33.87 8.65 -2.37
N CYS A 681 -32.74 9.24 -2.78
CA CYS A 681 -32.05 8.87 -4.01
C CYS A 681 -31.28 7.55 -3.88
N PHE A 682 -30.96 7.07 -2.68
CA PHE A 682 -30.18 5.85 -2.49
C PHE A 682 -31.07 4.64 -2.20
N LYS A 683 -30.77 3.52 -2.85
CA LYS A 683 -31.46 2.24 -2.70
C LYS A 683 -30.52 1.20 -2.11
N GLN A 684 -31.06 0.27 -1.34
CA GLN A 684 -30.33 -0.92 -0.88
C GLN A 684 -28.98 -0.62 -0.18
N VAL A 685 -28.93 0.45 0.63
CA VAL A 685 -27.76 0.80 1.44
C VAL A 685 -27.46 -0.35 2.41
N LYS A 686 -26.33 -1.04 2.23
CA LYS A 686 -25.93 -2.17 3.08
C LYS A 686 -25.10 -1.74 4.29
N HIS A 687 -24.21 -0.78 4.10
CA HIS A 687 -23.38 -0.19 5.13
C HIS A 687 -23.66 1.31 5.20
N LEU A 688 -24.19 1.76 6.33
CA LEU A 688 -24.44 3.16 6.62
C LEU A 688 -23.47 3.64 7.70
N GLN A 689 -22.68 4.66 7.41
CA GLN A 689 -21.70 5.22 8.32
C GLN A 689 -21.96 6.69 8.56
N PHE A 690 -21.92 7.11 9.82
CA PHE A 690 -21.93 8.49 10.24
C PHE A 690 -20.64 8.79 10.99
N THR A 691 -20.01 9.91 10.68
CA THR A 691 -18.83 10.39 11.40
C THR A 691 -18.97 11.86 11.68
N PHE A 692 -18.70 12.23 12.92
CA PHE A 692 -18.76 13.60 13.34
C PHE A 692 -17.38 14.02 13.85
N ASN A 693 -16.65 14.78 13.04
CA ASN A 693 -15.34 15.30 13.43
C ASN A 693 -15.12 16.71 12.85
N TYR A 694 -15.27 17.71 13.72
CA TYR A 694 -14.96 19.10 13.39
C TYR A 694 -13.54 19.51 13.73
N SER A 695 -12.66 18.62 14.23
CA SER A 695 -11.27 18.99 14.52
C SER A 695 -10.59 19.63 13.31
N ASP A 696 -10.87 19.08 12.13
CA ASP A 696 -10.20 19.47 10.88
C ASP A 696 -10.67 20.85 10.38
N GLU A 697 -11.89 21.27 10.75
CA GLU A 697 -12.47 22.57 10.39
C GLU A 697 -12.23 23.62 11.50
N ALA A 698 -12.04 23.16 12.75
CA ALA A 698 -11.88 24.05 13.90
C ALA A 698 -10.62 24.92 13.82
N ASP A 699 -9.56 24.45 13.17
CA ASP A 699 -8.33 25.22 12.98
C ASP A 699 -8.50 26.42 12.02
N ASP A 700 -9.50 26.36 11.11
CA ASP A 700 -9.86 27.46 10.21
C ASP A 700 -10.85 28.46 10.85
N ILE A 701 -11.35 28.17 12.07
CA ILE A 701 -12.26 29.05 12.81
C ILE A 701 -11.47 30.19 13.44
N GLY A 702 -11.39 31.32 12.73
CA GLY A 702 -11.24 32.60 13.41
C GLY A 702 -12.33 32.77 14.46
N SER A 703 -12.04 33.43 15.59
CA SER A 703 -12.90 33.55 16.79
C SER A 703 -14.33 34.08 16.59
N ASP A 704 -14.71 34.44 15.37
CA ASP A 704 -15.87 35.28 15.06
C ASP A 704 -17.05 34.51 14.43
N VAL A 705 -16.97 33.19 14.28
CA VAL A 705 -18.09 32.40 13.71
C VAL A 705 -19.26 32.36 14.70
N ASN A 706 -20.35 33.06 14.37
CA ASN A 706 -21.55 33.10 15.17
C ASN A 706 -22.31 31.76 15.11
N LEU A 707 -22.21 30.98 16.18
CA LEU A 707 -22.91 29.69 16.34
C LEU A 707 -24.43 29.81 16.12
N SER A 708 -25.06 30.97 16.33
CA SER A 708 -26.50 31.13 16.08
C SER A 708 -26.86 30.88 14.63
N THR A 709 -26.01 31.26 13.68
CA THR A 709 -26.21 31.04 12.25
C THR A 709 -26.17 29.56 11.90
N ILE A 710 -25.30 28.79 12.55
CA ILE A 710 -25.26 27.32 12.40
C ILE A 710 -26.58 26.70 12.86
N PHE A 711 -27.15 27.17 13.98
CA PHE A 711 -28.45 26.69 14.46
C PHE A 711 -29.60 27.04 13.54
N GLU A 712 -29.64 28.28 13.06
CA GLU A 712 -30.66 28.73 12.10
C GLU A 712 -30.59 27.91 10.80
N ASN A 713 -29.40 27.52 10.35
CA ASN A 713 -29.21 26.69 9.16
C ASN A 713 -29.68 25.24 9.36
N ILE A 714 -29.45 24.66 10.55
CA ILE A 714 -29.85 23.27 10.86
C ILE A 714 -31.37 23.15 11.01
N PHE A 715 -31.97 24.01 11.84
CA PHE A 715 -33.38 23.88 12.23
C PHE A 715 -34.34 24.66 11.34
N GLY A 716 -33.82 25.48 10.43
CA GLY A 716 -34.61 26.47 9.71
C GLY A 716 -35.20 27.52 10.67
N LYS A 717 -35.83 28.54 10.10
CA LYS A 717 -36.45 29.64 10.87
C LYS A 717 -37.65 29.23 11.73
N SER A 718 -38.13 27.98 11.65
CA SER A 718 -39.45 27.57 12.17
C SER A 718 -39.43 26.83 13.50
N VAL A 719 -38.28 26.31 13.95
CA VAL A 719 -38.21 25.61 15.24
C VAL A 719 -37.70 26.57 16.29
N ASN A 720 -38.59 27.07 17.16
CA ASN A 720 -38.17 27.78 18.37
C ASN A 720 -37.30 26.80 19.18
N PRO A 721 -35.98 27.02 19.29
CA PRO A 721 -35.15 26.14 20.09
C PRO A 721 -35.66 26.23 21.53
N VAL A 722 -36.01 25.09 22.12
CA VAL A 722 -36.46 25.02 23.51
C VAL A 722 -35.36 25.68 24.38
N PRO A 723 -35.60 26.87 24.98
CA PRO A 723 -34.54 27.64 25.62
C PRO A 723 -33.97 27.00 26.89
N GLU A 724 -34.64 25.97 27.43
CA GLU A 724 -34.42 25.43 28.77
C GLU A 724 -33.09 24.67 28.99
N TYR A 725 -32.29 24.44 27.94
CA TYR A 725 -31.04 23.66 28.05
C TYR A 725 -29.75 24.45 27.77
N LEU A 726 -29.81 25.78 27.69
CA LEU A 726 -28.63 26.63 27.48
C LEU A 726 -27.90 26.92 28.80
N PRO A 727 -26.65 26.45 29.01
CA PRO A 727 -25.88 26.82 30.19
C PRO A 727 -25.48 28.31 30.13
N SER A 728 -25.70 29.04 31.22
CA SER A 728 -25.53 30.50 31.32
C SER A 728 -24.08 30.98 31.51
N HIS A 729 -23.07 30.15 31.25
CA HIS A 729 -21.66 30.50 31.50
C HIS A 729 -20.79 30.39 30.24
N GLU A 730 -19.99 31.43 29.99
CA GLU A 730 -19.13 31.66 28.82
C GLU A 730 -17.98 30.63 28.66
N ASP A 731 -17.72 29.79 29.66
CA ASP A 731 -16.66 28.78 29.60
C ASP A 731 -17.11 27.52 28.84
N CYS A 732 -17.04 27.65 27.51
CA CYS A 732 -16.62 26.66 26.51
C CYS A 732 -17.59 26.61 25.32
N TYR A 733 -17.46 27.60 24.42
CA TYR A 733 -18.12 27.65 23.11
C TYR A 733 -18.11 26.30 22.39
N LEU A 734 -16.99 25.58 22.42
CA LEU A 734 -16.84 24.25 21.85
C LEU A 734 -17.80 23.23 22.46
N LYS A 735 -17.90 23.13 23.79
CA LYS A 735 -18.83 22.18 24.45
C LYS A 735 -20.29 22.46 24.08
N THR A 736 -20.66 23.74 23.96
CA THR A 736 -22.02 24.12 23.55
C THR A 736 -22.27 23.79 22.07
N ALA A 737 -21.30 24.02 21.19
CA ALA A 737 -21.38 23.62 19.78
C ALA A 737 -21.55 22.10 19.65
N TYR A 738 -20.70 21.31 20.33
CA TYR A 738 -20.79 19.85 20.36
C TYR A 738 -22.16 19.35 20.82
N LYS A 739 -22.63 19.77 21.99
CA LYS A 739 -23.94 19.34 22.53
C LYS A 739 -25.09 19.63 21.58
N LYS A 740 -25.09 20.81 20.99
CA LYS A 740 -26.18 21.21 20.11
C LYS A 740 -26.09 20.53 18.73
N SER A 741 -24.89 20.24 18.23
CA SER A 741 -24.71 19.39 17.04
C SER A 741 -25.10 17.95 17.30
N GLU A 742 -24.84 17.39 18.49
CA GLU A 742 -25.34 16.07 18.88
C GLU A 742 -26.87 16.03 18.81
N PHE A 743 -27.57 17.06 19.30
CA PHE A 743 -29.02 17.15 19.19
C PHE A 743 -29.50 17.13 17.72
N ALA A 744 -28.86 17.93 16.86
CA ALA A 744 -29.15 17.95 15.42
C ALA A 744 -28.95 16.59 14.75
N VAL A 745 -27.81 15.95 15.02
CA VAL A 745 -27.49 14.61 14.48
C VAL A 745 -28.50 13.58 14.97
N ASN A 746 -28.91 13.60 16.24
CA ASN A 746 -29.92 12.67 16.74
C ASN A 746 -31.29 12.88 16.09
N PHE A 747 -31.69 14.12 15.87
CA PHE A 747 -32.92 14.43 15.16
C PHE A 747 -32.87 13.93 13.71
N ILE A 748 -31.75 14.16 13.01
CA ILE A 748 -31.52 13.64 11.66
C ILE A 748 -31.55 12.11 11.66
N LEU A 749 -30.83 11.45 12.57
CA LEU A 749 -30.85 9.98 12.69
C LEU A 749 -32.28 9.46 12.92
N SER A 750 -33.08 10.15 13.73
CA SER A 750 -34.47 9.73 13.96
C SER A 750 -35.31 9.78 12.70
N GLU A 751 -35.12 10.80 11.85
CA GLU A 751 -35.81 10.90 10.58
C GLU A 751 -35.29 9.85 9.58
N ILE A 752 -33.98 9.65 9.50
CA ILE A 752 -33.34 8.68 8.60
C ILE A 752 -33.81 7.26 8.89
N PHE A 753 -33.90 6.88 10.17
CA PHE A 753 -34.30 5.54 10.57
C PHE A 753 -35.77 5.22 10.28
N THR A 754 -36.56 6.20 9.83
CA THR A 754 -37.94 5.98 9.38
C THR A 754 -38.08 5.81 7.86
N GLU A 755 -36.99 5.91 7.10
CA GLU A 755 -37.01 5.80 5.63
C GLU A 755 -36.94 4.35 5.14
N ASN A 756 -37.53 4.07 3.97
CA ASN A 756 -37.69 2.70 3.44
C ASN A 756 -36.38 1.97 3.13
N PHE A 757 -35.26 2.68 2.90
CA PHE A 757 -33.98 2.02 2.61
C PHE A 757 -33.35 1.41 3.86
N ILE A 758 -33.87 1.73 5.05
CA ILE A 758 -33.31 1.25 6.30
C ILE A 758 -33.37 -0.28 6.42
N ASP A 759 -34.37 -0.89 5.78
CA ASP A 759 -34.54 -2.34 5.72
C ASP A 759 -33.37 -3.06 5.03
N SER A 760 -32.56 -2.37 4.21
CA SER A 760 -31.38 -2.99 3.61
C SER A 760 -30.10 -2.86 4.41
N VAL A 761 -30.10 -2.05 5.48
CA VAL A 761 -28.91 -1.73 6.27
C VAL A 761 -28.51 -2.95 7.11
N THR A 762 -27.37 -3.53 6.78
CA THR A 762 -26.76 -4.68 7.48
C THR A 762 -25.62 -4.27 8.40
N GLU A 763 -24.98 -3.13 8.13
CA GLU A 763 -23.91 -2.53 8.94
C GLU A 763 -24.21 -1.06 9.21
N LEU A 764 -24.14 -0.67 10.49
CA LEU A 764 -24.30 0.70 10.95
C LEU A 764 -23.07 1.11 11.77
N GLU A 765 -22.40 2.18 11.36
CA GLU A 765 -21.27 2.75 12.09
C GLU A 765 -21.55 4.20 12.50
N LEU A 766 -21.42 4.50 13.78
CA LEU A 766 -21.65 5.82 14.38
C LEU A 766 -20.39 6.23 15.14
N THR A 767 -19.60 7.14 14.56
CA THR A 767 -18.35 7.60 15.16
C THR A 767 -18.49 9.04 15.66
N SER A 768 -18.14 9.26 16.94
CA SER A 768 -18.19 10.54 17.64
C SER A 768 -19.60 11.15 17.76
N ILE A 769 -20.63 10.30 17.86
CA ILE A 769 -22.04 10.72 17.96
C ILE A 769 -22.63 10.17 19.26
N THR A 770 -23.13 11.03 20.15
CA THR A 770 -23.95 10.61 21.30
C THR A 770 -25.32 10.20 20.82
N ILE A 771 -25.80 9.00 21.16
CA ILE A 771 -27.12 8.51 20.78
C ILE A 771 -28.09 8.71 21.95
N THR A 772 -29.19 9.42 21.71
CA THR A 772 -30.24 9.66 22.72
C THR A 772 -31.14 8.45 22.91
N PRO A 773 -31.86 8.36 24.07
CA PRO A 773 -32.80 7.27 24.32
C PRO A 773 -33.86 7.06 23.24
N ASN A 774 -34.35 8.14 22.62
CA ASN A 774 -35.33 8.07 21.54
C ASN A 774 -34.80 7.30 20.32
N ASN A 775 -33.50 7.40 20.05
CA ASN A 775 -32.86 6.71 18.94
C ASN A 775 -32.53 5.24 19.24
N TYR A 776 -32.53 4.82 20.52
CA TYR A 776 -32.32 3.41 20.85
C TYR A 776 -33.45 2.52 20.32
N ASP A 777 -34.69 2.97 20.45
CA ASP A 777 -35.84 2.22 19.95
C ASP A 777 -35.85 2.15 18.41
N LEU A 778 -35.33 3.18 17.74
CA LEU A 778 -35.17 3.17 16.29
C LEU A 778 -34.06 2.22 15.86
N VAL A 779 -32.91 2.21 16.55
CA VAL A 779 -31.87 1.20 16.31
C VAL A 779 -32.45 -0.20 16.47
N ASN A 780 -33.25 -0.45 17.51
CA ASN A 780 -33.91 -1.75 17.73
C ASN A 780 -34.84 -2.19 16.58
N SER A 781 -35.42 -1.24 15.84
CA SER A 781 -36.28 -1.55 14.68
C SER A 781 -35.53 -2.01 13.43
N LEU A 782 -34.19 -1.91 13.42
CA LEU A 782 -33.32 -2.31 12.32
C LEU A 782 -33.17 -3.84 12.24
N SER A 783 -34.22 -4.51 11.75
CA SER A 783 -34.31 -5.98 11.75
C SER A 783 -33.19 -6.67 10.96
N ASN A 784 -32.63 -6.05 9.92
CA ASN A 784 -31.55 -6.66 9.14
C ASN A 784 -30.13 -6.28 9.63
N LEU A 785 -30.02 -5.51 10.71
CA LEU A 785 -28.73 -5.03 11.21
C LEU A 785 -27.92 -6.16 11.85
N ALA A 786 -26.84 -6.57 11.19
CA ALA A 786 -25.93 -7.61 11.67
C ALA A 786 -24.70 -7.02 12.40
N ILE A 787 -24.30 -5.80 12.07
CA ILE A 787 -23.09 -5.14 12.59
C ILE A 787 -23.43 -3.74 13.08
N LEU A 788 -23.10 -3.45 14.33
CA LEU A 788 -23.28 -2.13 14.93
C LEU A 788 -21.97 -1.69 15.56
N LYS A 789 -21.44 -0.56 15.07
CA LYS A 789 -20.24 0.07 15.62
C LYS A 789 -20.61 1.45 16.13
N ILE A 790 -20.40 1.71 17.41
CA ILE A 790 -20.68 3.00 18.04
C ILE A 790 -19.44 3.42 18.82
N ARG A 791 -18.77 4.45 18.34
CA ARG A 791 -17.63 5.08 19.01
C ARG A 791 -18.07 6.43 19.56
N SER A 792 -18.96 6.38 20.51
CA SER A 792 -19.59 7.54 21.13
C SER A 792 -18.96 7.90 22.47
N ALA A 793 -18.95 9.17 22.87
CA ALA A 793 -18.51 9.57 24.20
C ALA A 793 -19.41 9.02 25.33
N SER A 794 -20.70 8.77 25.07
CA SER A 794 -21.66 8.37 26.09
C SER A 794 -22.71 7.37 25.60
N LEU A 795 -22.85 6.26 26.32
CA LEU A 795 -23.93 5.28 26.18
C LEU A 795 -24.63 5.11 27.54
N THR A 796 -25.88 4.69 27.54
CA THR A 796 -26.60 4.33 28.78
C THR A 796 -26.89 2.85 28.84
N TYR A 797 -27.23 2.33 30.02
CA TYR A 797 -27.64 0.92 30.17
C TYR A 797 -28.84 0.54 29.29
N ASN A 798 -29.74 1.50 29.02
CA ASN A 798 -30.92 1.25 28.19
C ASN A 798 -30.57 0.98 26.71
N PHE A 799 -29.44 1.48 26.22
CA PHE A 799 -28.97 1.17 24.86
C PHE A 799 -28.83 -0.35 24.64
N PHE A 800 -28.24 -1.06 25.60
CA PHE A 800 -28.02 -2.51 25.50
C PHE A 800 -29.32 -3.32 25.55
N LYS A 801 -30.39 -2.75 26.11
CA LYS A 801 -31.73 -3.38 26.11
C LYS A 801 -32.46 -3.23 24.78
N CYS A 802 -32.01 -2.29 23.95
CA CYS A 802 -32.61 -1.97 22.65
C CYS A 802 -31.71 -2.40 21.48
N LEU A 803 -30.85 -3.42 21.69
CA LEU A 803 -30.07 -3.99 20.60
C LEU A 803 -30.96 -4.83 19.68
N PRO A 804 -30.80 -4.74 18.35
CA PRO A 804 -31.56 -5.54 17.40
C PRO A 804 -31.39 -7.04 17.61
N ILE A 805 -32.44 -7.80 17.34
CA ILE A 805 -32.44 -9.26 17.53
C ILE A 805 -31.41 -9.97 16.65
N ASP A 806 -31.23 -9.49 15.42
CA ASP A 806 -30.32 -10.08 14.42
C ASP A 806 -28.88 -9.54 14.51
N LEU A 807 -28.61 -8.65 15.47
CA LEU A 807 -27.28 -8.09 15.68
C LEU A 807 -26.30 -9.19 16.10
N ARG A 808 -25.20 -9.33 15.36
CA ARG A 808 -24.14 -10.34 15.61
C ARG A 808 -22.87 -9.74 16.16
N ILE A 809 -22.53 -8.53 15.71
CA ILE A 809 -21.31 -7.82 16.08
C ILE A 809 -21.68 -6.49 16.72
N LEU A 810 -21.14 -6.23 17.90
CA LEU A 810 -21.24 -4.96 18.60
C LEU A 810 -19.85 -4.39 18.89
N ASP A 811 -19.51 -3.22 18.35
CA ASP A 811 -18.27 -2.51 18.69
C ASP A 811 -18.60 -1.20 19.41
N VAL A 812 -18.24 -1.11 20.68
CA VAL A 812 -18.37 0.08 21.53
C VAL A 812 -17.04 0.40 22.25
N SER A 813 -15.90 0.03 21.66
CA SER A 813 -14.58 0.15 22.30
C SER A 813 -14.15 1.58 22.63
N GLY A 814 -14.74 2.58 21.97
CA GLY A 814 -14.49 4.01 22.22
C GLY A 814 -15.46 4.67 23.19
N SER A 815 -16.36 3.92 23.84
CA SER A 815 -17.46 4.49 24.61
C SER A 815 -17.33 4.38 26.12
N HIS A 816 -18.06 5.26 26.82
CA HIS A 816 -18.26 5.26 28.26
C HIS A 816 -19.73 5.07 28.60
N ILE A 817 -20.04 4.39 29.69
CA ILE A 817 -21.42 4.23 30.16
C ILE A 817 -21.71 5.21 31.29
N PHE A 818 -22.78 5.98 31.13
CA PHE A 818 -23.35 6.79 32.20
C PHE A 818 -24.38 5.96 32.96
N TYR A 819 -24.19 5.86 34.27
CA TYR A 819 -25.17 5.27 35.17
C TYR A 819 -26.11 6.38 35.63
N GLU A 820 -27.32 6.42 35.06
CA GLU A 820 -28.40 7.23 35.65
C GLU A 820 -28.76 6.63 37.01
N SER A 821 -28.82 7.47 38.06
CA SER A 821 -29.17 7.02 39.41
C SER A 821 -30.48 6.23 39.37
N ALA A 822 -30.48 5.05 40.00
CA ALA A 822 -31.51 4.03 39.88
C ALA A 822 -32.92 4.45 40.39
N GLU A 823 -33.10 5.69 40.82
CA GLU A 823 -34.29 6.14 41.57
C GLU A 823 -35.55 6.30 40.70
N HIS A 824 -35.47 6.27 39.36
CA HIS A 824 -36.64 6.52 38.50
C HIS A 824 -36.94 5.50 37.38
N ASN A 825 -36.15 4.44 37.20
CA ASN A 825 -36.38 3.48 36.12
C ASN A 825 -37.19 2.24 36.59
N THR A 826 -38.49 2.43 36.85
CA THR A 826 -39.48 1.35 37.00
C THR A 826 -39.88 0.74 35.64
N CYS A 827 -38.90 0.40 34.79
CA CYS A 827 -39.15 -0.40 33.59
C CYS A 827 -39.52 -1.85 33.97
N ASN A 828 -40.74 -2.05 34.46
CA ASN A 828 -41.33 -3.32 34.87
C ASN A 828 -41.71 -4.24 33.69
N GLY A 829 -41.25 -3.96 32.48
CA GLY A 829 -41.42 -4.84 31.34
C GLY A 829 -40.30 -5.88 31.29
N ARG A 830 -40.60 -7.14 31.66
CA ARG A 830 -39.80 -8.32 31.27
C ARG A 830 -39.79 -8.45 29.74
N ARG A 831 -39.06 -7.58 29.03
CA ARG A 831 -38.69 -7.86 27.64
C ARG A 831 -37.65 -8.97 27.66
N ASN A 832 -37.92 -10.05 26.94
CA ASN A 832 -36.92 -11.10 26.73
C ASN A 832 -35.71 -10.47 26.02
N TYR A 833 -34.56 -10.48 26.68
CA TYR A 833 -33.28 -10.02 26.12
C TYR A 833 -32.74 -11.08 25.14
N SER A 834 -33.44 -11.28 24.03
CA SER A 834 -32.99 -12.17 22.97
C SER A 834 -32.28 -11.34 21.91
N ASN A 835 -31.00 -11.02 22.13
CA ASN A 835 -30.13 -10.61 21.03
C ASN A 835 -29.14 -11.73 20.70
N ASN A 836 -28.69 -11.73 19.45
CA ASN A 836 -27.80 -12.73 18.90
C ASN A 836 -26.35 -12.24 18.83
N VAL A 837 -25.96 -11.29 19.69
CA VAL A 837 -24.61 -10.71 19.68
C VAL A 837 -23.62 -11.79 20.09
N LYS A 838 -22.81 -12.25 19.14
CA LYS A 838 -21.79 -13.28 19.34
C LYS A 838 -20.42 -12.67 19.60
N ILE A 839 -20.17 -11.48 19.05
CA ILE A 839 -18.87 -10.82 19.07
C ILE A 839 -19.07 -9.40 19.58
N ALA A 840 -18.37 -9.05 20.66
CA ALA A 840 -18.37 -7.70 21.20
C ALA A 840 -16.95 -7.14 21.29
N SER A 841 -16.80 -5.85 20.99
CA SER A 841 -15.59 -5.06 21.22
C SER A 841 -15.93 -3.96 22.21
N LEU A 842 -15.43 -4.05 23.44
CA LEU A 842 -15.80 -3.19 24.56
C LEU A 842 -14.56 -2.50 25.13
N SER A 843 -14.72 -1.31 25.71
CA SER A 843 -13.70 -0.79 26.62
C SER A 843 -13.74 -1.57 27.94
N ALA A 844 -12.61 -1.70 28.63
CA ALA A 844 -12.58 -2.38 29.93
C ALA A 844 -13.56 -1.71 30.92
N LYS A 845 -13.63 -0.37 30.89
CA LYS A 845 -14.58 0.42 31.69
C LYS A 845 -16.03 0.02 31.42
N VAL A 846 -16.42 -0.08 30.16
CA VAL A 846 -17.77 -0.53 29.74
C VAL A 846 -18.08 -1.92 30.28
N LEU A 847 -17.14 -2.88 30.16
CA LEU A 847 -17.34 -4.24 30.69
C LEU A 847 -17.64 -4.22 32.20
N PHE A 848 -16.88 -3.44 32.99
CA PHE A 848 -17.08 -3.41 34.44
C PHE A 848 -18.31 -2.61 34.86
N GLN A 849 -18.69 -1.57 34.11
CA GLN A 849 -19.86 -0.72 34.37
C GLN A 849 -21.19 -1.37 34.00
N LEU A 850 -21.21 -2.34 33.09
CA LEU A 850 -22.43 -3.04 32.70
C LEU A 850 -22.91 -4.00 33.81
N PRO A 851 -24.07 -3.76 34.43
CA PRO A 851 -24.68 -4.78 35.26
C PRO A 851 -25.24 -5.90 34.38
N ASN A 852 -25.12 -7.13 34.85
CA ASN A 852 -25.70 -8.32 34.24
C ASN A 852 -25.39 -8.49 32.74
N ILE A 853 -24.13 -8.32 32.34
CA ILE A 853 -23.72 -8.45 30.94
C ILE A 853 -24.11 -9.82 30.34
N GLY A 854 -24.14 -10.89 31.13
CA GLY A 854 -24.58 -12.21 30.68
C GLY A 854 -26.08 -12.27 30.36
N LEU A 855 -26.91 -11.44 31.00
CA LEU A 855 -28.33 -11.30 30.63
C LEU A 855 -28.51 -10.36 29.44
N LEU A 856 -27.68 -9.32 29.32
CA LEU A 856 -27.74 -8.37 28.21
C LEU A 856 -27.22 -8.96 26.90
N LEU A 857 -26.17 -9.77 26.95
CA LEU A 857 -25.49 -10.36 25.78
C LEU A 857 -25.38 -11.88 25.97
N PRO A 858 -26.50 -12.61 26.05
CA PRO A 858 -26.51 -14.03 26.42
C PRO A 858 -25.82 -14.93 25.39
N SER A 859 -25.69 -14.46 24.14
CA SER A 859 -25.06 -15.19 23.03
C SER A 859 -23.57 -14.88 22.85
N LEU A 860 -22.98 -14.06 23.73
CA LEU A 860 -21.61 -13.56 23.57
C LEU A 860 -20.58 -14.69 23.70
N MET A 861 -19.82 -14.92 22.64
CA MET A 861 -18.78 -15.95 22.58
C MET A 861 -17.37 -15.34 22.52
N ILE A 862 -17.23 -14.18 21.88
CA ILE A 862 -15.95 -13.54 21.64
C ILE A 862 -15.97 -12.11 22.13
N LEU A 863 -14.96 -11.75 22.91
CA LEU A 863 -14.82 -10.41 23.46
C LEU A 863 -13.45 -9.83 23.09
N LYS A 864 -13.46 -8.65 22.47
CA LYS A 864 -12.27 -7.80 22.30
C LYS A 864 -12.30 -6.69 23.35
N ILE A 865 -11.21 -6.50 24.07
CA ILE A 865 -11.04 -5.41 25.03
C ILE A 865 -9.73 -4.72 24.80
N GLN A 866 -9.73 -3.39 24.87
CA GLN A 866 -8.50 -2.61 24.93
C GLN A 866 -7.88 -2.68 26.33
N PHE A 867 -6.59 -3.00 26.39
CA PHE A 867 -5.80 -2.98 27.62
C PHE A 867 -5.77 -1.56 28.20
N ASP A 868 -6.29 -1.41 29.43
CA ASP A 868 -6.27 -0.16 30.19
C ASP A 868 -5.61 -0.43 31.55
N PRO A 869 -4.32 -0.10 31.72
CA PRO A 869 -3.62 -0.34 32.99
C PRO A 869 -4.19 0.50 34.14
N MET A 870 -4.93 1.57 33.84
CA MET A 870 -5.52 2.48 34.82
C MET A 870 -6.94 2.07 35.24
N CYS A 871 -7.45 0.96 34.72
CA CYS A 871 -8.77 0.45 35.10
C CYS A 871 -8.77 0.00 36.56
N LYS A 872 -9.47 0.74 37.44
CA LYS A 872 -9.59 0.43 38.87
C LYS A 872 -10.80 -0.45 39.18
N ALA A 873 -10.67 -1.27 40.21
CA ALA A 873 -11.71 -2.18 40.70
C ALA A 873 -12.90 -1.50 41.40
N ASP A 874 -12.87 -0.18 41.56
CA ASP A 874 -13.74 0.57 42.48
C ASP A 874 -15.23 0.59 42.07
N TYR A 875 -15.57 0.06 40.89
CA TYR A 875 -16.94 0.07 40.31
C TYR A 875 -17.63 -1.29 40.28
N ILE A 876 -17.12 -2.31 40.99
CA ILE A 876 -17.61 -3.69 40.86
C ILE A 876 -18.68 -3.97 41.92
N VAL A 877 -19.96 -3.97 41.52
CA VAL A 877 -21.11 -4.19 42.43
C VAL A 877 -21.87 -5.49 42.12
N HIS A 878 -21.51 -6.25 41.07
CA HIS A 878 -22.35 -7.38 40.60
C HIS A 878 -21.56 -8.64 40.21
N ASP A 879 -22.13 -9.81 40.58
CA ASP A 879 -21.52 -11.15 40.52
C ASP A 879 -21.72 -11.91 39.18
N ASP A 880 -22.28 -11.28 38.16
CA ASP A 880 -22.52 -11.96 36.89
C ASP A 880 -21.20 -12.20 36.12
N VAL A 881 -20.83 -13.48 36.01
CA VAL A 881 -19.65 -13.96 35.27
C VAL A 881 -20.10 -14.51 33.91
N ILE A 882 -19.56 -13.96 32.82
CA ILE A 882 -19.81 -14.43 31.45
C ILE A 882 -18.86 -15.58 31.08
N GLN A 883 -19.41 -16.54 30.33
CA GLN A 883 -18.64 -17.62 29.72
C GLN A 883 -18.31 -17.22 28.29
N LEU A 884 -17.02 -17.09 27.99
CA LEU A 884 -16.51 -16.74 26.67
C LEU A 884 -15.72 -17.90 26.10
N GLU A 885 -15.74 -18.05 24.78
CA GLU A 885 -14.84 -18.96 24.08
C GLU A 885 -13.50 -18.29 23.78
N GLU A 886 -13.51 -17.01 23.38
CA GLU A 886 -12.30 -16.28 22.97
C GLU A 886 -12.24 -14.87 23.57
N LEU A 887 -11.06 -14.49 24.05
CA LEU A 887 -10.78 -13.16 24.59
C LEU A 887 -9.58 -12.55 23.87
N PHE A 888 -9.78 -11.41 23.22
CA PHE A 888 -8.75 -10.62 22.57
C PHE A 888 -8.45 -9.37 23.40
N ILE A 889 -7.19 -9.18 23.78
CA ILE A 889 -6.74 -8.02 24.54
C ILE A 889 -5.83 -7.17 23.65
N GLU A 890 -6.32 -6.03 23.20
CA GLU A 890 -5.58 -5.09 22.36
C GLU A 890 -4.61 -4.27 23.22
N CYS A 891 -3.32 -4.29 22.90
CA CYS A 891 -2.26 -3.65 23.66
C CYS A 891 -1.21 -3.00 22.75
N LYS A 892 -0.32 -2.18 23.34
CA LYS A 892 0.81 -1.59 22.62
C LYS A 892 1.87 -2.65 22.32
N GLU A 893 2.61 -2.50 21.21
CA GLU A 893 3.66 -3.43 20.78
C GLU A 893 4.68 -3.74 21.89
N GLU A 894 5.07 -2.73 22.66
CA GLU A 894 6.01 -2.85 23.79
C GLU A 894 5.56 -3.85 24.88
N MET A 895 4.27 -4.21 24.92
CA MET A 895 3.72 -5.21 25.84
C MET A 895 3.98 -6.65 25.38
N ILE A 896 4.26 -6.85 24.08
CA ILE A 896 4.45 -8.18 23.49
C ILE A 896 5.95 -8.45 23.34
N ASN A 897 6.48 -9.33 24.22
CA ASN A 897 7.82 -9.86 24.06
C ASN A 897 7.75 -11.27 23.43
N LEU A 898 7.97 -11.36 22.12
CA LEU A 898 7.92 -12.61 21.36
C LEU A 898 8.92 -13.68 21.84
N LYS A 899 9.94 -13.30 22.61
CA LYS A 899 10.97 -14.21 23.13
C LYS A 899 10.66 -14.72 24.54
N SER A 900 9.73 -14.08 25.25
CA SER A 900 9.43 -14.46 26.63
C SER A 900 8.49 -15.66 26.66
N PRO A 901 8.79 -16.71 27.44
CA PRO A 901 7.87 -17.85 27.61
C PRO A 901 6.65 -17.50 28.48
N THR A 902 6.70 -16.39 29.22
CA THR A 902 5.64 -15.96 30.15
C THR A 902 5.46 -14.44 30.11
N ILE A 903 4.25 -13.97 30.42
CA ILE A 903 4.00 -12.52 30.58
C ILE A 903 4.37 -12.09 32.00
N GLU A 904 5.40 -11.26 32.12
CA GLU A 904 5.94 -10.83 33.43
C GLU A 904 5.42 -9.46 33.88
N LYS A 905 4.80 -8.69 32.98
CA LYS A 905 4.33 -7.33 33.29
C LYS A 905 3.19 -7.38 34.31
N GLN A 906 3.46 -6.93 35.53
CA GLN A 906 2.53 -6.97 36.66
C GLN A 906 1.21 -6.23 36.39
N GLU A 907 1.26 -5.11 35.66
CA GLU A 907 0.06 -4.35 35.25
C GLU A 907 -0.89 -5.20 34.39
N PHE A 908 -0.34 -5.99 33.46
CA PHE A 908 -1.13 -6.87 32.61
C PHE A 908 -1.71 -8.04 33.41
N ILE A 909 -0.91 -8.67 34.26
CA ILE A 909 -1.37 -9.74 35.15
C ILE A 909 -2.51 -9.23 36.06
N ALA A 910 -2.36 -8.04 36.63
CA ALA A 910 -3.39 -7.40 37.45
C ALA A 910 -4.68 -7.14 36.64
N PHE A 911 -4.55 -6.68 35.40
CA PHE A 911 -5.67 -6.46 34.49
C PHE A 911 -6.42 -7.75 34.14
N VAL A 912 -5.74 -8.84 33.79
CA VAL A 912 -6.39 -10.13 33.50
C VAL A 912 -7.06 -10.71 34.75
N ARG A 913 -6.43 -10.57 35.92
CA ARG A 913 -7.07 -10.92 37.20
C ARG A 913 -8.30 -10.07 37.48
N LEU A 914 -8.30 -8.80 37.10
CA LEU A 914 -9.48 -7.95 37.18
C LEU A 914 -10.60 -8.45 36.24
N LEU A 915 -10.25 -8.81 35.00
CA LEU A 915 -11.18 -9.40 34.02
C LEU A 915 -11.81 -10.70 34.54
N SER A 916 -11.07 -11.52 35.30
CA SER A 916 -11.57 -12.79 35.87
C SER A 916 -12.78 -12.63 36.81
N ARG A 917 -13.04 -11.41 37.30
CA ARG A 917 -14.24 -11.09 38.10
C ARG A 917 -15.52 -11.02 37.28
N ARG A 918 -15.39 -10.82 35.96
CA ARG A 918 -16.51 -10.75 35.02
C ARG A 918 -16.49 -11.87 34.00
N ILE A 919 -15.35 -12.50 33.75
CA ILE A 919 -15.17 -13.52 32.73
C ILE A 919 -14.69 -14.81 33.40
N ASP A 920 -15.36 -15.93 33.13
CA ASP A 920 -14.87 -17.23 33.58
C ASP A 920 -13.71 -17.67 32.67
N LEU A 921 -12.49 -17.36 33.10
CA LEU A 921 -11.26 -17.67 32.36
C LEU A 921 -11.07 -19.17 32.11
N ARG A 922 -11.78 -20.06 32.81
CA ARG A 922 -11.70 -21.52 32.62
C ARG A 922 -12.45 -22.00 31.38
N PHE A 923 -13.41 -21.22 30.88
CA PHE A 923 -14.16 -21.53 29.67
C PHE A 923 -13.48 -21.01 28.40
N LEU A 924 -12.47 -20.14 28.54
CA LEU A 924 -11.72 -19.61 27.40
C LEU A 924 -10.95 -20.73 26.69
N LYS A 925 -11.24 -20.91 25.40
CA LYS A 925 -10.39 -21.67 24.48
C LYS A 925 -9.11 -20.89 24.18
N TYR A 926 -9.22 -19.55 24.08
CA TYR A 926 -8.08 -18.68 23.82
C TYR A 926 -8.15 -17.35 24.56
N CYS A 927 -7.00 -16.88 25.01
CA CYS A 927 -6.76 -15.50 25.40
C CYS A 927 -5.57 -14.98 24.58
N THR A 928 -5.81 -13.98 23.74
CA THR A 928 -4.80 -13.48 22.79
C THR A 928 -4.52 -12.03 23.08
N LEU A 929 -3.25 -11.68 23.32
CA LEU A 929 -2.82 -10.29 23.26
C LEU A 929 -2.50 -9.96 21.82
N VAL A 930 -3.00 -8.81 21.35
CA VAL A 930 -2.83 -8.38 19.97
C VAL A 930 -2.34 -6.94 19.99
N SER A 931 -1.40 -6.62 19.12
CA SER A 931 -0.93 -5.28 18.82
C SER A 931 -1.06 -4.99 17.32
N GLU A 932 -0.42 -3.94 16.83
CA GLU A 932 -0.41 -3.61 15.40
C GLU A 932 0.48 -4.58 14.60
N GLU A 933 1.60 -5.02 15.17
CA GLU A 933 2.61 -5.81 14.45
C GLU A 933 2.74 -7.24 14.97
N SER A 934 2.09 -7.60 16.08
CA SER A 934 2.24 -8.93 16.65
C SER A 934 1.00 -9.42 17.40
N SER A 935 1.02 -10.73 17.68
CA SER A 935 0.04 -11.36 18.57
C SER A 935 0.67 -12.52 19.32
N ILE A 936 0.21 -12.72 20.55
CA ILE A 936 0.59 -13.83 21.40
C ILE A 936 -0.67 -14.47 22.01
N VAL A 937 -0.72 -15.79 22.00
CA VAL A 937 -1.76 -16.58 22.68
C VAL A 937 -1.20 -16.96 24.04
N ILE A 938 -1.95 -16.71 25.10
CA ILE A 938 -1.54 -17.01 26.47
C ILE A 938 -2.54 -17.94 27.15
N ASN A 939 -2.06 -18.69 28.14
CA ASN A 939 -2.92 -19.28 29.16
C ASN A 939 -3.31 -18.18 30.17
N PRO A 940 -4.59 -17.80 30.28
CA PRO A 940 -4.99 -16.68 31.13
C PRO A 940 -4.89 -16.96 32.65
N LEU A 941 -4.71 -18.23 33.05
CA LEU A 941 -4.53 -18.64 34.44
C LEU A 941 -3.06 -18.69 34.85
N THR A 942 -2.17 -19.13 33.96
CA THR A 942 -0.73 -19.29 34.23
C THR A 942 0.14 -18.17 33.65
N PHE A 943 -0.39 -17.38 32.70
CA PHE A 943 0.31 -16.36 31.92
C PHE A 943 1.45 -16.89 31.03
N GLU A 944 1.49 -18.20 30.80
CA GLU A 944 2.40 -18.83 29.86
C GLU A 944 2.01 -18.49 28.41
N VAL A 945 3.01 -18.13 27.60
CA VAL A 945 2.88 -17.89 26.18
C VAL A 945 2.82 -19.24 25.47
N LEU A 946 1.68 -19.53 24.86
CA LEU A 946 1.43 -20.76 24.11
C LEU A 946 1.94 -20.64 22.66
N THR A 947 1.71 -19.48 22.05
CA THR A 947 2.10 -19.19 20.66
C THR A 947 2.45 -17.71 20.52
N ALA A 948 3.47 -17.37 19.72
CA ALA A 948 3.86 -16.00 19.42
C ALA A 948 4.05 -15.80 17.91
N LYS A 949 3.55 -14.69 17.35
CA LYS A 949 3.59 -14.40 15.91
C LYS A 949 3.75 -12.92 15.61
N THR A 950 4.62 -12.61 14.65
CA THR A 950 4.68 -11.30 13.99
C THR A 950 3.62 -11.24 12.88
N MET A 951 2.74 -10.26 12.93
CA MET A 951 1.77 -9.96 11.88
C MET A 951 2.49 -9.24 10.74
N CYS A 952 2.66 -9.93 9.60
CA CYS A 952 3.10 -9.24 8.38
C CYS A 952 1.94 -8.34 7.92
N GLN A 953 2.15 -7.02 7.89
CA GLN A 953 1.17 -6.14 7.27
C GLN A 953 0.96 -6.57 5.81
N PRO A 954 -0.29 -6.70 5.34
CA PRO A 954 -0.55 -6.94 3.93
C PRO A 954 0.03 -5.76 3.15
N ASN A 955 1.08 -6.05 2.39
CA ASN A 955 1.87 -5.15 1.54
C ASN A 955 1.19 -3.80 1.25
N ASP A 956 1.45 -2.81 2.11
CA ASP A 956 1.33 -1.41 1.70
C ASP A 956 2.63 -1.07 0.98
N PRO A 957 2.63 -0.95 -0.36
CA PRO A 957 3.86 -0.67 -1.11
C PRO A 957 4.52 0.66 -0.70
N ASP A 958 3.82 1.55 0.02
CA ASP A 958 4.33 2.83 0.46
C ASP A 958 4.95 2.84 1.88
N SER A 959 4.78 1.78 2.69
CA SER A 959 5.27 1.75 4.09
C SER A 959 6.73 1.29 4.27
N ILE A 960 7.43 0.86 3.21
CA ILE A 960 8.78 0.28 3.27
C ILE A 960 9.91 1.32 3.55
N LYS A 961 9.61 2.62 3.71
CA LYS A 961 10.65 3.66 3.74
C LYS A 961 11.36 3.93 5.07
N ILE A 962 10.94 3.41 6.22
CA ILE A 962 11.56 3.81 7.50
C ILE A 962 11.67 2.62 8.47
N CYS A 963 12.74 1.83 8.33
CA CYS A 963 13.32 1.05 9.42
C CYS A 963 14.84 1.20 9.32
N LYS A 964 15.38 2.19 10.03
CA LYS A 964 16.81 2.26 10.38
C LYS A 964 16.90 1.89 11.86
N GLU A 965 17.59 0.79 12.17
CA GLU A 965 18.00 0.52 13.55
C GLU A 965 19.00 1.61 14.02
N PRO A 966 18.96 2.04 15.29
CA PRO A 966 20.08 2.73 15.90
C PRO A 966 21.23 1.74 16.16
N LYS A 967 22.45 2.20 15.85
CA LYS A 967 23.72 1.46 15.99
C LYS A 967 23.97 0.93 17.39
#